data_AF-A0A1H7Y9H3-F1
#
_entry.id   AF-A0A1H7Y9H3-F1
#
_cell.length_a   1.000
_cell.length_b   1.000
_cell.length_c   1.000
_cell.angle_alpha   90.00
_cell.angle_beta   90.00
_cell.angle_gamma   90.00
#
_symmetry.space_group_name_H-M   'P 1'
#
loop_
_entity.id
_entity.type
_entity.pdbx_description
1 polymer ?
#
loop_
_entity_poly.entity_id
_entity_poly.type
_entity_poly.pdbx_seq_one_letter_code
_entity_poly.pdbx_strand_id
1 'polypeptide(L)'
;MKNKEIYYRTPSSTTLKNNGVAKADLIDEEMLRYELDTFVCTGKYEDGLVQILQNFISGLDENAEQKAVWVSGFYGSGKSHLVKMLSALWNNKPFSDGQTPEGIAELTDNLKEQLCELRIHGKRFGGTHSAIGTLSSQSGYSVRLAVLAILFKSLKLPEEYNKADFVLYLKEKGYYDKVVSYLDAHNASIEEEIDNLMVAKTLYEALMNTDSDYFQSFDMTSRILTTQYRNVEDINDDQFIKMFNRCLKYAYNGKVPLTLIAIDELQQFIGGNADRSIAVQQVSELLCSKTDSKVLLVATGQSAINSTENLKKLEGRYTVRIELSDSDSDKVVRKVVLEKRPEAITEITNVMEDNMGELSRELGGTDLKFTEEDKETFVQDYPVLPMRRRFWEYALKALDTSHTDSQIRNQLSLINDAVSSKDSLEAAVGHVVPADFIYFESATKMLNANQITTDAYGNIERWNKGNADDKLFARAYAIVFLIGKIQNYRDDLNLRADIPTIADLLVTDLTEGTAVLQGKLKELFDAHKELIKVDDEYHVQTKVSAEWRNDFDVHRASLTNNESLIDNERTMHLRKMVNEMVAKIKLQQGVTCTPREFERHFGADKPTDTAEKCYFWCVDGWSSNISNVRANSAALGTNSSVLCAFIPKVEEDTLRDAIANFKAADQVLNARKNQITTIEAKEASQSMETTRLQAQNEIDRILKSAVNKMSLFVSGDEVSTDPTIPDAIKNELNNCIINLYPRFKEADQIGWDKVFADAAKAKPDALNRISYTGDVENQPVCKEILQYITPGKKGSEINSKYSGHGFGWSKDAIEGAIMVLFACNKIKAEDEYRKPVAPGKLERKQIGKTLFKLESPSISTKQHLEIRSVVKKLVPNDTDESQPIMIEFVSQLKELQKAAGGDKPFPEIEQTDLIDIIGSCYGNEQLKAVLDHKDELAELIERWKDTKASIQKVIPLWNQYSSLITYTENRIEFEEDITAQNAIVEGRLLTSGDTVKTALKNITQKFATQLSELKNKMDDAWNEGERILATDTNWNNLEVEEQAELRNQYHFDNKPEIDVSSSERIVETLNKHRLSAIQDSITAVPTKVSKMLMDAAKHFEPETVEVFMTSSVLATEDEVNEWVDDVRDKLLSQIASGHPVMPRM
;
A
#
# COMPACT_ATOMS: atom_id res chain seq x y z
N MET A 1 -13.09 26.79 -11.57
CA MET A 1 -11.93 26.35 -12.37
C MET A 1 -12.34 25.21 -13.32
N LYS A 2 -11.54 24.92 -14.36
CA LYS A 2 -11.66 23.67 -15.15
C LYS A 2 -10.68 22.61 -14.66
N ASN A 3 -11.00 21.34 -14.89
CA ASN A 3 -10.14 20.21 -14.52
C ASN A 3 -8.71 20.33 -15.07
N LYS A 4 -8.48 20.79 -16.31
CA LYS A 4 -7.11 21.01 -16.83
C LYS A 4 -6.26 22.05 -16.07
N GLU A 5 -6.91 22.97 -15.36
CA GLU A 5 -6.26 24.04 -14.60
C GLU A 5 -5.84 23.60 -13.19
N ILE A 6 -6.37 22.48 -12.67
CA ILE A 6 -6.05 21.98 -11.32
C ILE A 6 -4.65 21.34 -11.21
N TYR A 7 -4.12 20.85 -12.33
CA TYR A 7 -2.89 20.05 -12.33
C TYR A 7 -1.67 20.96 -12.35
N TYR A 8 -0.66 20.59 -11.57
CA TYR A 8 0.65 21.22 -11.64
C TYR A 8 1.29 20.98 -13.02
N ARG A 9 1.21 19.75 -13.52
CA ARG A 9 1.62 19.33 -14.86
C ARG A 9 0.38 18.88 -15.63
N THR A 10 -0.04 19.61 -16.68
CA THR A 10 -1.29 19.26 -17.39
C THR A 10 -1.12 17.93 -18.15
N PRO A 11 -1.91 16.87 -17.87
CA PRO A 11 -1.67 15.53 -18.40
C PRO A 11 -1.53 15.45 -19.93
N SER A 12 -2.34 16.22 -20.67
CA SER A 12 -2.25 16.30 -22.15
C SER A 12 -0.96 16.91 -22.70
N SER A 13 -0.17 17.59 -21.87
CA SER A 13 1.18 18.09 -22.19
C SER A 13 2.29 17.22 -21.61
N THR A 14 1.96 16.38 -20.63
CA THR A 14 2.87 15.52 -19.90
C THR A 14 2.67 14.08 -20.36
N THR A 15 2.93 13.84 -21.65
CA THR A 15 3.13 12.46 -22.10
C THR A 15 4.23 11.83 -21.27
N LEU A 16 3.96 10.64 -20.72
CA LEU A 16 4.97 9.81 -20.08
C LEU A 16 6.06 9.54 -21.13
N LYS A 17 7.17 10.31 -21.12
CA LYS A 17 8.22 10.26 -22.17
C LYS A 17 8.77 8.85 -22.44
N ASN A 18 8.58 7.93 -21.49
CA ASN A 18 9.01 6.54 -21.50
C ASN A 18 7.86 5.51 -21.65
N ASN A 19 6.60 5.92 -21.79
CA ASN A 19 5.39 5.07 -21.78
C ASN A 19 5.29 4.11 -20.56
N GLY A 20 5.82 4.49 -19.39
CA GLY A 20 5.93 3.61 -18.23
C GLY A 20 7.00 2.51 -18.39
N VAL A 21 8.06 2.80 -19.15
CA VAL A 21 9.17 1.89 -19.47
C VAL A 21 10.53 2.60 -19.35
N ALA A 22 11.02 2.78 -18.13
CA ALA A 22 12.37 3.31 -17.91
C ALA A 22 13.42 2.38 -18.55
N LYS A 23 14.10 2.85 -19.60
CA LYS A 23 15.25 2.16 -20.19
C LYS A 23 16.47 2.30 -19.27
N ALA A 24 17.19 1.19 -19.08
CA ALA A 24 18.42 1.11 -18.32
C ALA A 24 19.63 1.68 -19.08
N ASP A 25 19.54 2.95 -19.48
CA ASP A 25 20.62 3.76 -20.05
C ASP A 25 20.61 5.19 -19.46
N LEU A 26 21.71 5.92 -19.63
CA LEU A 26 21.89 7.31 -19.15
C LEU A 26 22.26 8.25 -20.31
N ILE A 27 21.78 7.97 -21.53
CA ILE A 27 22.20 8.69 -22.75
C ILE A 27 21.32 9.92 -22.99
N ASP A 28 20.01 9.77 -22.78
CA ASP A 28 19.04 10.86 -22.90
C ASP A 28 19.01 11.70 -21.61
N GLU A 29 19.72 12.82 -21.64
CA GLU A 29 19.85 13.75 -20.51
C GLU A 29 18.49 14.39 -20.16
N GLU A 30 17.64 14.71 -21.14
CA GLU A 30 16.29 15.24 -20.90
C GLU A 30 15.38 14.21 -20.22
N MET A 31 15.37 12.97 -20.70
CA MET A 31 14.57 11.90 -20.12
C MET A 31 15.07 11.56 -18.71
N LEU A 32 16.39 11.49 -18.51
CA LEU A 32 16.96 11.25 -17.19
C LEU A 32 16.59 12.36 -16.20
N ARG A 33 16.66 13.63 -16.63
CA ARG A 33 16.24 14.78 -15.82
C ARG A 33 14.77 14.68 -15.44
N TYR A 34 13.89 14.37 -16.40
CA TYR A 34 12.46 14.17 -16.16
C TYR A 34 12.19 13.01 -15.17
N GLU A 35 12.87 11.88 -15.33
CA GLU A 35 12.71 10.71 -14.46
C GLU A 35 13.21 10.98 -13.03
N LEU A 36 14.31 11.73 -12.84
CA LEU A 36 14.76 12.21 -11.53
C LEU A 36 13.79 13.23 -10.91
N ASP A 37 13.30 14.19 -11.70
CA ASP A 37 12.36 15.22 -11.27
C ASP A 37 11.02 14.63 -10.80
N THR A 38 10.59 13.53 -11.42
CA THR A 38 9.40 12.76 -11.07
C THR A 38 9.68 11.55 -10.16
N PHE A 39 10.90 11.41 -9.62
CA PHE A 39 11.28 10.25 -8.81
C PHE A 39 10.70 10.31 -7.39
N VAL A 40 9.76 9.42 -7.09
CA VAL A 40 9.18 9.23 -5.75
C VAL A 40 10.02 8.23 -4.94
N CYS A 41 11.01 8.73 -4.21
CA CYS A 41 11.86 7.91 -3.35
C CYS A 41 11.20 7.63 -1.98
N THR A 42 10.27 6.67 -1.92
CA THR A 42 9.68 6.21 -0.64
C THR A 42 9.49 4.70 -0.62
N GLY A 43 9.31 4.12 0.57
CA GLY A 43 8.93 2.71 0.72
C GLY A 43 9.99 1.78 0.15
N LYS A 44 9.61 0.85 -0.73
CA LYS A 44 10.56 -0.16 -1.25
C LYS A 44 11.66 0.41 -2.15
N TYR A 45 11.48 1.60 -2.71
CA TYR A 45 12.55 2.32 -3.39
C TYR A 45 13.58 2.89 -2.41
N GLU A 46 13.12 3.46 -1.30
CA GLU A 46 13.98 4.00 -0.25
C GLU A 46 14.75 2.88 0.46
N ASP A 47 14.03 1.87 0.98
CA ASP A 47 14.60 0.66 1.59
C ASP A 47 15.72 0.07 0.70
N GLY A 48 15.40 -0.08 -0.59
CA GLY A 48 16.30 -0.67 -1.58
C GLY A 48 17.56 0.15 -1.82
N LEU A 49 17.44 1.45 -2.08
CA LEU A 49 18.59 2.32 -2.34
C LEU A 49 19.50 2.44 -1.11
N VAL A 50 18.91 2.60 0.08
CA VAL A 50 19.63 2.66 1.35
C VAL A 50 20.38 1.35 1.62
N GLN A 51 19.71 0.19 1.53
CA GLN A 51 20.34 -1.10 1.78
C GLN A 51 21.49 -1.41 0.80
N ILE A 52 21.37 -0.97 -0.46
CA ILE A 52 22.43 -1.10 -1.47
C ILE A 52 23.67 -0.28 -1.10
N LEU A 53 23.48 0.99 -0.74
CA LEU A 53 24.58 1.90 -0.38
C LEU A 53 25.25 1.46 0.93
N GLN A 54 24.47 1.16 1.97
CA GLN A 54 24.97 0.69 3.27
C GLN A 54 25.83 -0.57 3.11
N ASN A 55 25.38 -1.53 2.30
CA ASN A 55 26.16 -2.75 2.01
C ASN A 55 27.50 -2.44 1.34
N PHE A 56 27.51 -1.53 0.36
CA PHE A 56 28.74 -1.16 -0.35
C PHE A 56 29.73 -0.41 0.55
N ILE A 57 29.25 0.58 1.30
CA ILE A 57 30.07 1.37 2.23
C ILE A 57 30.65 0.47 3.32
N SER A 58 29.83 -0.40 3.93
CA SER A 58 30.30 -1.40 4.92
C SER A 58 31.40 -2.31 4.35
N GLY A 59 31.21 -2.85 3.14
CA GLY A 59 32.20 -3.70 2.48
C GLY A 59 33.51 -2.97 2.13
N LEU A 60 33.44 -1.66 1.90
CA LEU A 60 34.59 -0.80 1.60
C LEU A 60 35.39 -0.46 2.87
N ASP A 61 34.73 -0.20 4.00
CA ASP A 61 35.41 0.03 5.28
C ASP A 61 36.01 -1.25 5.89
N GLU A 62 35.27 -2.37 5.84
CA GLU A 62 35.79 -3.67 6.28
C GLU A 62 36.91 -4.22 5.36
N ASN A 63 37.10 -3.63 4.16
CA ASN A 63 37.95 -4.16 3.09
C ASN A 63 37.60 -5.62 2.74
N ALA A 64 36.30 -5.94 2.78
CA ALA A 64 35.75 -7.27 2.56
C ALA A 64 35.38 -7.51 1.10
N GLU A 65 35.18 -8.78 0.69
CA GLU A 65 34.63 -9.09 -0.64
C GLU A 65 33.25 -8.43 -0.78
N GLN A 66 33.07 -7.62 -1.83
CA GLN A 66 31.81 -6.91 -2.04
C GLN A 66 30.67 -7.90 -2.35
N LYS A 67 29.48 -7.61 -1.83
CA LYS A 67 28.31 -8.46 -2.01
C LYS A 67 27.48 -7.93 -3.18
N ALA A 68 27.25 -8.76 -4.19
CA ALA A 68 26.39 -8.41 -5.31
C ALA A 68 24.92 -8.31 -4.85
N VAL A 69 24.16 -7.46 -5.53
CA VAL A 69 22.76 -7.14 -5.23
C VAL A 69 21.86 -7.73 -6.30
N TRP A 70 20.82 -8.46 -5.88
CA TRP A 70 19.71 -8.88 -6.74
C TRP A 70 18.48 -8.03 -6.46
N VAL A 71 17.95 -7.37 -7.49
CA VAL A 71 16.70 -6.60 -7.43
C VAL A 71 15.61 -7.37 -8.17
N SER A 72 14.58 -7.82 -7.45
CA SER A 72 13.50 -8.67 -7.96
C SER A 72 12.09 -8.09 -7.77
N GLY A 73 11.15 -8.57 -8.58
CA GLY A 73 9.75 -8.12 -8.63
C GLY A 73 9.19 -8.22 -10.05
N PHE A 74 7.86 -8.18 -10.19
CA PHE A 74 7.11 -8.35 -11.44
C PHE A 74 7.43 -7.30 -12.53
N TYR A 75 6.85 -7.43 -13.72
CA TYR A 75 7.13 -6.54 -14.85
C TYR A 75 6.41 -5.19 -14.72
N GLY A 76 7.15 -4.11 -14.49
CA GLY A 76 6.56 -2.81 -14.15
C GLY A 76 6.59 -2.49 -12.65
N SER A 77 7.12 -3.37 -11.79
CA SER A 77 7.56 -3.01 -10.42
C SER A 77 8.71 -1.99 -10.39
N GLY A 78 9.21 -1.59 -11.56
CA GLY A 78 10.15 -0.48 -11.73
C GLY A 78 11.61 -0.76 -11.36
N LYS A 79 12.02 -2.03 -11.26
CA LYS A 79 13.44 -2.43 -11.05
C LYS A 79 14.44 -1.65 -11.92
N SER A 80 14.20 -1.57 -13.23
CA SER A 80 15.03 -0.84 -14.19
C SER A 80 15.11 0.65 -13.85
N HIS A 81 14.02 1.23 -13.34
CA HIS A 81 13.97 2.61 -12.86
C HIS A 81 14.75 2.78 -11.56
N LEU A 82 14.59 1.89 -10.56
CA LEU A 82 15.38 1.91 -9.32
C LEU A 82 16.88 1.87 -9.62
N VAL A 83 17.31 0.96 -10.50
CA VAL A 83 18.72 0.79 -10.84
C VAL A 83 19.23 1.96 -11.70
N LYS A 84 18.41 2.54 -12.59
CA LYS A 84 18.75 3.78 -13.31
C LYS A 84 18.92 4.98 -12.36
N MET A 85 17.99 5.17 -11.42
CA MET A 85 18.06 6.22 -10.40
C MET A 85 19.29 6.01 -9.52
N LEU A 86 19.57 4.78 -9.09
CA LEU A 86 20.81 4.44 -8.39
C LEU A 86 22.05 4.82 -9.22
N SER A 87 22.12 4.47 -10.51
CA SER A 87 23.25 4.82 -11.38
C SER A 87 23.41 6.32 -11.63
N ALA A 88 22.32 7.07 -11.70
CA ALA A 88 22.33 8.52 -11.83
C ALA A 88 22.79 9.20 -10.54
N LEU A 89 22.22 8.82 -9.40
CA LEU A 89 22.62 9.29 -8.08
C LEU A 89 24.06 8.89 -7.77
N TRP A 90 24.51 7.66 -8.08
CA TRP A 90 25.89 7.22 -7.84
C TRP A 90 26.92 8.07 -8.58
N ASN A 91 26.64 8.44 -9.83
CA ASN A 91 27.47 9.37 -10.61
C ASN A 91 27.38 10.81 -10.08
N ASN A 92 26.17 11.28 -9.72
CA ASN A 92 25.81 12.67 -9.40
C ASN A 92 26.50 13.74 -10.29
N LYS A 93 26.58 13.48 -11.59
CA LYS A 93 27.15 14.42 -12.56
C LYS A 93 26.16 15.57 -12.77
N PRO A 94 26.62 16.84 -12.83
CA PRO A 94 25.73 17.95 -13.12
C PRO A 94 25.17 17.86 -14.54
N PHE A 95 23.94 18.34 -14.68
CA PHE A 95 23.26 18.57 -15.96
C PHE A 95 23.84 19.80 -16.67
N SER A 96 23.45 20.00 -17.92
CA SER A 96 23.73 21.18 -18.73
C SER A 96 23.30 22.52 -18.09
N ASP A 97 22.35 22.52 -17.15
CA ASP A 97 21.96 23.69 -16.35
C ASP A 97 22.65 23.78 -14.97
N GLY A 98 23.65 22.95 -14.71
CA GLY A 98 24.43 22.94 -13.47
C GLY A 98 23.75 22.28 -12.26
N GLN A 99 22.46 21.95 -12.30
CA GLN A 99 21.81 21.17 -11.25
C GLN A 99 22.34 19.73 -11.22
N THR A 100 22.21 19.03 -10.09
CA THR A 100 22.69 17.65 -9.92
C THR A 100 21.54 16.67 -9.66
N PRO A 101 21.66 15.37 -10.01
CA PRO A 101 20.69 14.35 -9.64
C PRO A 101 20.24 14.38 -8.17
N GLU A 102 21.16 14.58 -7.23
CA GLU A 102 20.86 14.73 -5.79
C GLU A 102 20.07 16.01 -5.45
N GLY A 103 20.15 17.06 -6.27
CA GLY A 103 19.41 18.31 -6.09
C GLY A 103 18.06 18.38 -6.82
N ILE A 104 17.80 17.44 -7.74
CA ILE A 104 16.57 17.38 -8.55
C ILE A 104 15.57 16.36 -7.98
N ALA A 105 16.08 15.21 -7.54
CA ALA A 105 15.28 14.13 -6.96
C ALA A 105 14.84 14.44 -5.53
N GLU A 106 13.61 14.05 -5.17
CA GLU A 106 13.13 14.19 -3.79
C GLU A 106 13.66 13.04 -2.93
N LEU A 107 14.84 13.23 -2.36
CA LEU A 107 15.54 12.23 -1.54
C LEU A 107 15.20 12.36 -0.05
N THR A 108 15.09 11.23 0.65
CA THR A 108 14.95 11.18 2.11
C THR A 108 16.29 11.37 2.80
N ASP A 109 16.27 11.81 4.06
CA ASP A 109 17.50 12.22 4.77
C ASP A 109 18.46 11.04 5.03
N ASN A 110 17.93 9.83 5.25
CA ASN A 110 18.69 8.58 5.33
C ASN A 110 19.45 8.29 4.01
N LEU A 111 18.78 8.46 2.87
CA LEU A 111 19.41 8.29 1.56
C LEU A 111 20.43 9.40 1.26
N LYS A 112 20.17 10.65 1.69
CA LYS A 112 21.16 11.75 1.60
C LYS A 112 22.41 11.46 2.43
N GLU A 113 22.27 10.93 3.64
CA GLU A 113 23.39 10.53 4.51
C GLU A 113 24.27 9.48 3.83
N GLN A 114 23.65 8.40 3.31
CA GLN A 114 24.35 7.34 2.58
C GLN A 114 25.03 7.83 1.28
N LEU A 115 24.39 8.75 0.54
CA LEU A 115 25.03 9.37 -0.62
C LEU A 115 26.18 10.30 -0.19
N CYS A 116 26.07 11.01 0.93
CA CYS A 116 27.15 11.84 1.47
C CYS A 116 28.39 10.99 1.83
N GLU A 117 28.19 9.84 2.49
CA GLU A 117 29.26 8.87 2.76
C GLU A 117 29.92 8.36 1.46
N LEU A 118 29.12 8.02 0.44
CA LEU A 118 29.62 7.66 -0.89
C LEU A 118 30.45 8.80 -1.52
N ARG A 119 30.08 10.08 -1.35
CA ARG A 119 30.91 11.23 -1.81
C ARG A 119 32.20 11.35 -1.03
N ILE A 120 32.18 11.16 0.30
CA ILE A 120 33.37 11.21 1.16
C ILE A 120 34.36 10.13 0.75
N HIS A 121 33.90 8.91 0.48
CA HIS A 121 34.76 7.81 0.06
C HIS A 121 35.19 7.97 -1.40
N GLY A 122 34.30 8.44 -2.29
CA GLY A 122 34.64 8.76 -3.68
C GLY A 122 35.79 9.77 -3.79
N LYS A 123 35.79 10.83 -2.99
CA LYS A 123 36.88 11.82 -2.91
C LYS A 123 38.24 11.18 -2.55
N ARG A 124 38.26 10.14 -1.71
CA ARG A 124 39.49 9.39 -1.37
C ARG A 124 40.00 8.57 -2.57
N PHE A 125 39.09 7.84 -3.22
CA PHE A 125 39.44 6.85 -4.26
C PHE A 125 39.53 7.41 -5.69
N GLY A 126 39.22 8.70 -5.91
CA GLY A 126 39.40 9.39 -7.20
C GLY A 126 38.12 9.69 -7.97
N GLY A 127 36.95 9.51 -7.35
CA GLY A 127 35.64 9.79 -7.90
C GLY A 127 34.67 8.62 -7.72
N THR A 128 33.48 8.78 -8.30
CA THR A 128 32.52 7.71 -8.52
C THR A 128 32.33 7.49 -10.02
N HIS A 129 31.92 6.27 -10.39
CA HIS A 129 31.54 5.89 -11.74
C HIS A 129 30.32 4.98 -11.70
N SER A 130 29.44 5.05 -12.70
CA SER A 130 28.42 4.02 -12.90
C SER A 130 28.20 3.73 -14.38
N ALA A 131 28.14 2.44 -14.69
CA ALA A 131 27.82 1.87 -15.99
C ALA A 131 26.55 1.00 -15.86
N ILE A 132 25.60 1.18 -16.78
CA ILE A 132 24.31 0.48 -16.77
C ILE A 132 23.96 -0.02 -18.18
N GLY A 133 23.38 -1.22 -18.28
CA GLY A 133 22.86 -1.77 -19.52
C GLY A 133 22.33 -3.20 -19.40
N THR A 134 21.78 -3.73 -20.49
CA THR A 134 21.25 -5.11 -20.60
C THR A 134 22.24 -6.02 -21.33
N LEU A 135 22.35 -7.29 -20.93
CA LEU A 135 23.12 -8.29 -21.70
C LEU A 135 22.26 -8.81 -22.88
N SER A 136 22.72 -8.61 -24.11
CA SER A 136 21.98 -9.06 -25.30
C SER A 136 21.97 -10.59 -25.40
N SER A 137 20.83 -11.16 -25.78
CA SER A 137 20.63 -12.62 -25.80
C SER A 137 21.18 -13.31 -27.05
N GLN A 138 21.75 -12.55 -28.00
CA GLN A 138 22.22 -13.01 -29.31
C GLN A 138 23.29 -14.12 -29.19
N SER A 139 23.23 -15.09 -30.09
CA SER A 139 23.97 -16.35 -29.98
C SER A 139 25.46 -16.19 -30.25
N GLY A 140 26.28 -16.23 -29.20
CA GLY A 140 27.74 -16.28 -29.29
C GLY A 140 28.48 -15.39 -28.28
N TYR A 141 27.82 -14.39 -27.70
CA TYR A 141 28.50 -13.40 -26.85
C TYR A 141 28.96 -13.96 -25.49
N SER A 142 30.24 -13.73 -25.17
CA SER A 142 30.79 -13.95 -23.83
C SER A 142 30.24 -12.92 -22.82
N VAL A 143 29.98 -13.39 -21.59
CA VAL A 143 29.57 -12.53 -20.47
C VAL A 143 30.68 -11.54 -20.08
N ARG A 144 31.96 -11.94 -20.17
CA ARG A 144 33.11 -11.05 -19.93
C ARG A 144 33.14 -9.90 -20.93
N LEU A 145 32.91 -10.19 -22.22
CA LEU A 145 32.86 -9.17 -23.27
C LEU A 145 31.62 -8.28 -23.16
N ALA A 146 30.45 -8.84 -22.85
CA ALA A 146 29.22 -8.07 -22.71
C ALA A 146 29.25 -7.10 -21.49
N VAL A 147 29.86 -7.50 -20.37
CA VAL A 147 30.07 -6.60 -19.22
C VAL A 147 31.13 -5.53 -19.52
N LEU A 148 32.16 -5.83 -20.31
CA LEU A 148 33.08 -4.80 -20.81
C LEU A 148 32.39 -3.83 -21.77
N ALA A 149 31.49 -4.28 -22.66
CA ALA A 149 30.73 -3.41 -23.55
C ALA A 149 29.90 -2.36 -22.78
N ILE A 150 29.25 -2.76 -21.68
CA ILE A 150 28.53 -1.83 -20.77
C ILE A 150 29.49 -0.78 -20.20
N LEU A 151 30.69 -1.17 -19.77
CA LEU A 151 31.72 -0.24 -19.28
C LEU A 151 32.25 0.69 -20.38
N PHE A 152 32.57 0.16 -21.58
CA PHE A 152 33.04 0.96 -22.71
C PHE A 152 32.01 2.04 -23.08
N LYS A 153 30.73 1.66 -23.18
CA LYS A 153 29.60 2.56 -23.46
C LYS A 153 29.53 3.72 -22.44
N SER A 154 29.62 3.41 -21.14
CA SER A 154 29.61 4.43 -20.06
C SER A 154 30.82 5.36 -20.05
N LEU A 155 31.91 4.98 -20.74
CA LEU A 155 33.16 5.74 -20.88
C LEU A 155 33.29 6.42 -22.26
N LYS A 156 32.25 6.40 -23.10
CA LYS A 156 32.28 6.88 -24.50
C LYS A 156 33.42 6.25 -25.32
N LEU A 157 33.50 4.92 -25.24
CA LEU A 157 34.35 4.05 -26.06
C LEU A 157 33.46 3.09 -26.90
N PRO A 158 33.95 2.56 -28.04
CA PRO A 158 33.23 1.55 -28.82
C PRO A 158 32.83 0.31 -28.00
N GLU A 159 31.68 -0.30 -28.28
CA GLU A 159 31.20 -1.47 -27.52
C GLU A 159 31.96 -2.78 -27.84
N GLU A 160 32.59 -2.88 -29.02
CA GLU A 160 33.44 -4.02 -29.38
C GLU A 160 34.83 -3.93 -28.74
N TYR A 161 35.24 -5.01 -28.06
CA TYR A 161 36.51 -5.11 -27.30
C TYR A 161 37.75 -4.63 -28.06
N ASN A 162 37.92 -5.03 -29.32
CA ASN A 162 39.11 -4.70 -30.10
C ASN A 162 39.11 -3.25 -30.59
N LYS A 163 37.93 -2.69 -30.92
CA LYS A 163 37.75 -1.27 -31.23
C LYS A 163 37.99 -0.41 -29.98
N ALA A 164 37.50 -0.85 -28.82
CA ALA A 164 37.73 -0.21 -27.53
C ALA A 164 39.22 -0.17 -27.14
N ASP A 165 39.93 -1.30 -27.26
CA ASP A 165 41.36 -1.43 -26.96
C ASP A 165 42.20 -0.49 -27.85
N PHE A 166 41.90 -0.42 -29.14
CA PHE A 166 42.55 0.47 -30.10
C PHE A 166 42.31 1.96 -29.78
N VAL A 167 41.06 2.37 -29.56
CA VAL A 167 40.73 3.76 -29.19
C VAL A 167 41.37 4.15 -27.85
N LEU A 168 41.38 3.23 -26.89
CA LEU A 168 42.02 3.42 -25.59
C LEU A 168 43.54 3.60 -25.73
N TYR A 169 44.21 2.83 -26.61
CA TYR A 169 45.63 3.03 -26.94
C TYR A 169 45.89 4.41 -27.55
N LEU A 170 45.09 4.86 -28.53
CA LEU A 170 45.25 6.20 -29.12
C LEU A 170 45.07 7.32 -28.08
N LYS A 171 44.11 7.13 -27.16
CA LYS A 171 43.79 8.07 -26.08
C LYS A 171 44.88 8.08 -24.98
N GLU A 172 45.41 6.93 -24.59
CA GLU A 172 46.56 6.80 -23.68
C GLU A 172 47.85 7.42 -24.23
N LYS A 173 47.98 7.52 -25.56
CA LYS A 173 49.15 8.08 -26.24
C LYS A 173 49.05 9.58 -26.58
N GLY A 174 47.89 10.21 -26.41
CA GLY A 174 47.67 11.57 -26.93
C GLY A 174 47.71 11.63 -28.47
N TYR A 175 47.35 10.53 -29.12
CA TYR A 175 47.30 10.39 -30.59
C TYR A 175 45.87 10.60 -31.11
N TYR A 176 44.85 10.38 -30.30
CA TYR A 176 43.44 10.44 -30.70
C TYR A 176 43.06 11.76 -31.38
N ASP A 177 43.31 12.90 -30.75
CA ASP A 177 42.88 14.22 -31.27
C ASP A 177 43.63 14.61 -32.55
N LYS A 178 44.88 14.12 -32.71
CA LYS A 178 45.68 14.29 -33.95
C LYS A 178 45.12 13.47 -35.10
N VAL A 179 44.72 12.22 -34.81
CA VAL A 179 44.07 11.32 -35.79
C VAL A 179 42.72 11.91 -36.21
N VAL A 180 41.89 12.36 -35.27
CA VAL A 180 40.61 13.03 -35.57
C VAL A 180 40.84 14.26 -36.45
N SER A 181 41.73 15.18 -36.05
CA SER A 181 42.06 16.38 -36.84
C SER A 181 42.55 16.07 -38.26
N TYR A 182 43.25 14.95 -38.45
CA TYR A 182 43.68 14.50 -39.77
C TYR A 182 42.51 13.94 -40.61
N LEU A 183 41.62 13.14 -39.99
CA LEU A 183 40.45 12.58 -40.67
C LEU A 183 39.45 13.68 -41.08
N ASP A 184 39.18 14.64 -40.19
CA ASP A 184 38.35 15.82 -40.47
C ASP A 184 38.88 16.60 -41.68
N ALA A 185 40.20 16.85 -41.72
CA ALA A 185 40.86 17.53 -42.84
C ALA A 185 40.77 16.77 -44.18
N HIS A 186 40.43 15.47 -44.16
CA HIS A 186 40.20 14.63 -45.33
C HIS A 186 38.72 14.27 -45.57
N ASN A 187 37.79 14.83 -44.77
CA ASN A 187 36.34 14.53 -44.77
C ASN A 187 36.00 13.05 -44.47
N ALA A 188 36.74 12.42 -43.56
CA ALA A 188 36.46 11.06 -43.08
C ALA A 188 35.97 11.07 -41.62
N SER A 189 34.97 10.25 -41.29
CA SER A 189 34.51 10.07 -39.90
C SER A 189 35.44 9.12 -39.14
N ILE A 190 35.78 9.49 -37.90
CA ILE A 190 36.54 8.62 -36.99
C ILE A 190 35.73 7.37 -36.61
N GLU A 191 34.40 7.47 -36.51
CA GLU A 191 33.49 6.36 -36.29
C GLU A 191 33.49 5.37 -37.46
N GLU A 192 33.32 5.85 -38.69
CA GLU A 192 33.31 5.00 -39.90
C GLU A 192 34.66 4.30 -40.12
N GLU A 193 35.77 4.99 -39.90
CA GLU A 193 37.12 4.39 -40.04
C GLU A 193 37.44 3.42 -38.88
N ILE A 194 36.92 3.63 -37.66
CA ILE A 194 37.01 2.65 -36.55
C ILE A 194 36.13 1.42 -36.82
N ASP A 195 34.94 1.58 -37.38
CA ASP A 195 34.10 0.43 -37.74
C ASP A 195 34.74 -0.41 -38.85
N ASN A 196 35.49 0.23 -39.73
CA ASN A 196 36.23 -0.40 -40.82
C ASN A 196 37.74 -0.61 -40.52
N LEU A 197 38.14 -0.69 -39.24
CA LEU A 197 39.55 -0.69 -38.74
C LEU A 197 40.57 -1.55 -39.51
N MET A 198 40.13 -2.61 -40.21
CA MET A 198 40.99 -3.55 -40.96
C MET A 198 41.25 -3.14 -42.42
N VAL A 199 40.52 -2.13 -42.94
CA VAL A 199 40.61 -1.62 -44.32
C VAL A 199 40.62 -0.08 -44.41
N ALA A 200 40.55 0.59 -43.26
CA ALA A 200 40.47 2.03 -43.05
C ALA A 200 41.72 2.79 -43.57
N LYS A 201 41.74 3.10 -44.87
CA LYS A 201 42.91 3.69 -45.55
C LYS A 201 43.27 5.06 -44.97
N THR A 202 42.29 5.90 -44.68
CA THR A 202 42.48 7.28 -44.23
C THR A 202 43.02 7.30 -42.80
N LEU A 203 42.54 6.39 -41.95
CA LEU A 203 43.06 6.13 -40.61
C LEU A 203 44.51 5.63 -40.65
N TYR A 204 44.87 4.74 -41.59
CA TYR A 204 46.27 4.29 -41.68
C TYR A 204 47.20 5.45 -42.04
N GLU A 205 46.78 6.33 -42.95
CA GLU A 205 47.52 7.55 -43.29
C GLU A 205 47.57 8.53 -42.10
N ALA A 206 46.50 8.69 -41.32
CA ALA A 206 46.48 9.48 -40.08
C ALA A 206 47.45 8.95 -39.01
N LEU A 207 47.50 7.63 -38.82
CA LEU A 207 48.40 6.95 -37.88
C LEU A 207 49.87 7.13 -38.29
N MET A 208 50.18 6.94 -39.57
CA MET A 208 51.52 7.15 -40.13
C MET A 208 52.02 8.60 -39.97
N ASN A 209 51.11 9.59 -40.04
CA ASN A 209 51.44 11.00 -39.77
C ASN A 209 51.56 11.32 -38.27
N THR A 210 51.01 10.49 -37.38
CA THR A 210 50.97 10.74 -35.93
C THR A 210 52.16 10.12 -35.18
N ASP A 211 52.60 8.92 -35.59
CA ASP A 211 53.78 8.22 -35.07
C ASP A 211 54.43 7.41 -36.20
N SER A 212 55.35 8.04 -36.94
CA SER A 212 56.05 7.43 -38.08
C SER A 212 57.03 6.33 -37.69
N ASP A 213 57.47 6.28 -36.43
CA ASP A 213 58.43 5.29 -35.94
C ASP A 213 57.73 3.96 -35.59
N TYR A 214 56.47 4.03 -35.12
CA TYR A 214 55.62 2.86 -34.88
C TYR A 214 54.83 2.46 -36.14
N PHE A 215 54.20 3.42 -36.81
CA PHE A 215 53.41 3.23 -38.04
C PHE A 215 54.26 3.56 -39.27
N GLN A 216 55.25 2.74 -39.56
CA GLN A 216 56.28 3.02 -40.58
C GLN A 216 55.79 2.90 -42.04
N SER A 217 54.73 2.14 -42.30
CA SER A 217 54.19 1.91 -43.65
C SER A 217 52.76 1.37 -43.61
N PHE A 218 52.09 1.38 -44.77
CA PHE A 218 50.73 0.84 -44.89
C PHE A 218 50.65 -0.66 -44.58
N ASP A 219 51.63 -1.46 -45.03
CA ASP A 219 51.72 -2.91 -44.69
C ASP A 219 51.93 -3.12 -43.19
N MET A 220 52.87 -2.38 -42.59
CA MET A 220 53.17 -2.51 -41.16
C MET A 220 51.99 -2.06 -40.30
N THR A 221 51.32 -0.96 -40.65
CA THR A 221 50.12 -0.45 -39.96
C THR A 221 48.97 -1.46 -40.05
N SER A 222 48.68 -1.95 -41.26
CA SER A 222 47.69 -3.02 -41.49
C SER A 222 48.00 -4.27 -40.65
N ARG A 223 49.26 -4.71 -40.62
CA ARG A 223 49.70 -5.89 -39.86
C ARG A 223 49.67 -5.67 -38.35
N ILE A 224 49.97 -4.47 -37.85
CA ILE A 224 49.81 -4.12 -36.44
C ILE A 224 48.33 -4.25 -36.05
N LEU A 225 47.43 -3.62 -36.80
CA LEU A 225 46.00 -3.59 -36.48
C LEU A 225 45.34 -4.97 -36.59
N THR A 226 45.60 -5.70 -37.67
CA THR A 226 45.10 -7.09 -37.88
C THR A 226 45.66 -8.12 -36.90
N THR A 227 46.82 -7.86 -36.28
CA THR A 227 47.45 -8.79 -35.31
C THR A 227 47.11 -8.44 -33.86
N GLN A 228 47.11 -7.15 -33.48
CA GLN A 228 46.86 -6.71 -32.11
C GLN A 228 45.37 -6.54 -31.81
N TYR A 229 44.64 -5.85 -32.69
CA TYR A 229 43.23 -5.45 -32.47
C TYR A 229 42.26 -6.33 -33.28
N ARG A 230 42.53 -7.64 -33.32
CA ARG A 230 41.64 -8.62 -33.92
C ARG A 230 40.42 -8.86 -33.02
N ASN A 231 39.24 -9.04 -33.62
CA ASN A 231 38.03 -9.41 -32.88
C ASN A 231 38.17 -10.83 -32.26
N VAL A 232 37.59 -11.04 -31.08
CA VAL A 232 37.73 -12.23 -30.22
C VAL A 232 36.36 -12.68 -29.67
N GLU A 233 36.14 -13.99 -29.59
CA GLU A 233 34.88 -14.58 -29.12
C GLU A 233 34.75 -14.58 -27.57
N ASP A 234 35.89 -14.71 -26.87
CA ASP A 234 36.00 -14.58 -25.42
C ASP A 234 37.44 -14.16 -25.04
N ILE A 235 37.61 -13.72 -23.79
CA ILE A 235 38.88 -13.40 -23.14
C ILE A 235 38.98 -14.16 -21.80
N ASN A 236 40.17 -14.37 -21.28
CA ASN A 236 40.33 -14.95 -19.95
C ASN A 236 40.15 -13.91 -18.82
N ASP A 237 40.01 -14.40 -17.59
CA ASP A 237 39.72 -13.59 -16.39
C ASP A 237 40.80 -12.53 -16.12
N ASP A 238 42.05 -12.89 -16.41
CA ASP A 238 43.23 -12.03 -16.26
C ASP A 238 43.20 -10.87 -17.28
N GLN A 239 42.77 -11.14 -18.52
CA GLN A 239 42.54 -10.13 -19.57
C GLN A 239 41.34 -9.24 -19.22
N PHE A 240 40.23 -9.83 -18.76
CA PHE A 240 39.03 -9.10 -18.34
C PHE A 240 39.35 -8.09 -17.22
N ILE A 241 39.97 -8.54 -16.13
CA ILE A 241 40.33 -7.66 -14.99
C ILE A 241 41.38 -6.62 -15.39
N LYS A 242 42.33 -6.94 -16.29
CA LYS A 242 43.30 -5.96 -16.81
C LYS A 242 42.61 -4.88 -17.65
N MET A 243 41.73 -5.25 -18.58
CA MET A 243 41.01 -4.29 -19.41
C MET A 243 40.07 -3.40 -18.59
N PHE A 244 39.26 -4.01 -17.71
CA PHE A 244 38.35 -3.30 -16.81
C PHE A 244 39.08 -2.24 -15.97
N ASN A 245 40.21 -2.61 -15.35
CA ASN A 245 41.04 -1.67 -14.59
C ASN A 245 41.72 -0.61 -15.47
N ARG A 246 42.16 -0.95 -16.69
CA ARG A 246 42.81 -0.01 -17.62
C ARG A 246 41.85 1.09 -18.06
N CYS A 247 40.62 0.74 -18.45
CA CYS A 247 39.58 1.70 -18.85
C CYS A 247 39.25 2.69 -17.73
N LEU A 248 39.02 2.19 -16.51
CA LEU A 248 38.75 3.04 -15.35
C LEU A 248 39.95 3.94 -15.00
N LYS A 249 41.17 3.40 -15.01
CA LYS A 249 42.40 4.17 -14.73
C LYS A 249 42.67 5.25 -15.78
N TYR A 250 42.40 4.99 -17.05
CA TYR A 250 42.51 6.02 -18.08
C TYR A 250 41.51 7.17 -17.82
N ALA A 251 40.24 6.85 -17.58
CA ALA A 251 39.19 7.85 -17.40
C ALA A 251 39.27 8.63 -16.07
N TYR A 252 39.95 8.09 -15.05
CA TYR A 252 40.04 8.66 -13.70
C TYR A 252 41.50 8.87 -13.23
N ASN A 253 42.36 9.42 -14.09
CA ASN A 253 43.70 9.92 -13.76
C ASN A 253 44.59 8.90 -13.00
N GLY A 254 44.63 7.67 -13.49
CA GLY A 254 45.42 6.56 -12.94
C GLY A 254 44.79 5.83 -11.74
N LYS A 255 43.64 6.29 -11.22
CA LYS A 255 42.92 5.69 -10.10
C LYS A 255 41.76 4.82 -10.55
N VAL A 256 41.30 3.93 -9.67
CA VAL A 256 40.06 3.15 -9.86
C VAL A 256 38.99 3.78 -8.95
N PRO A 257 37.95 4.44 -9.52
CA PRO A 257 36.90 5.09 -8.74
C PRO A 257 35.93 4.08 -8.14
N LEU A 258 35.09 4.52 -7.21
CA LEU A 258 34.01 3.70 -6.68
C LEU A 258 32.97 3.48 -7.77
N THR A 259 32.86 2.23 -8.25
CA THR A 259 32.23 1.90 -9.53
C THR A 259 31.01 1.01 -9.35
N LEU A 260 29.85 1.48 -9.78
CA LEU A 260 28.63 0.67 -9.88
C LEU A 260 28.50 0.08 -11.29
N ILE A 261 28.47 -1.24 -11.40
CA ILE A 261 28.06 -1.96 -12.60
C ILE A 261 26.63 -2.46 -12.39
N ALA A 262 25.72 -2.01 -13.26
CA ALA A 262 24.30 -2.31 -13.22
C ALA A 262 23.87 -3.12 -14.44
N ILE A 263 23.40 -4.35 -14.24
CA ILE A 263 23.00 -5.27 -15.30
C ILE A 263 21.48 -5.49 -15.24
N ASP A 264 20.75 -4.83 -16.14
CA ASP A 264 19.30 -4.97 -16.22
C ASP A 264 18.90 -6.22 -17.05
N GLU A 265 17.73 -6.77 -16.73
CA GLU A 265 17.15 -7.99 -17.30
C GLU A 265 18.06 -9.24 -17.27
N LEU A 266 18.96 -9.36 -16.28
CA LEU A 266 19.93 -10.46 -16.20
C LEU A 266 19.27 -11.85 -16.16
N GLN A 267 18.11 -11.99 -15.51
CA GLN A 267 17.32 -13.23 -15.55
C GLN A 267 16.88 -13.62 -16.97
N GLN A 268 16.57 -12.64 -17.84
CA GLN A 268 16.16 -12.87 -19.22
C GLN A 268 17.34 -13.29 -20.11
N PHE A 269 18.54 -12.73 -19.85
CA PHE A 269 19.77 -13.19 -20.48
C PHE A 269 20.11 -14.65 -20.12
N ILE A 270 20.03 -15.02 -18.85
CA ILE A 270 20.28 -16.39 -18.37
C ILE A 270 19.23 -17.36 -18.94
N GLY A 271 17.95 -17.06 -18.71
CA GLY A 271 16.82 -17.89 -19.13
C GLY A 271 16.98 -19.37 -18.72
N GLY A 272 16.74 -20.28 -19.67
CA GLY A 272 16.94 -21.71 -19.47
C GLY A 272 18.40 -22.18 -19.49
N ASN A 273 19.38 -21.32 -19.81
CA ASN A 273 20.76 -21.74 -20.06
C ASN A 273 21.61 -21.81 -18.78
N ALA A 274 22.03 -23.02 -18.41
CA ALA A 274 22.86 -23.29 -17.24
C ALA A 274 24.28 -22.72 -17.34
N ASP A 275 24.88 -22.70 -18.52
CA ASP A 275 26.25 -22.22 -18.76
C ASP A 275 26.32 -20.70 -18.66
N ARG A 276 25.27 -19.99 -19.12
CA ARG A 276 25.12 -18.53 -18.90
C ARG A 276 25.08 -18.19 -17.41
N SER A 277 24.38 -18.97 -16.59
CA SER A 277 24.38 -18.79 -15.13
C SER A 277 25.79 -18.97 -14.54
N ILE A 278 26.53 -20.01 -14.94
CA ILE A 278 27.91 -20.25 -14.48
C ILE A 278 28.86 -19.11 -14.90
N ALA A 279 28.76 -18.64 -16.15
CA ALA A 279 29.58 -17.52 -16.62
C ALA A 279 29.25 -16.20 -15.88
N VAL A 280 27.98 -15.94 -15.58
CA VAL A 280 27.56 -14.81 -14.73
C VAL A 280 28.10 -14.95 -13.31
N GLN A 281 28.11 -16.16 -12.73
CA GLN A 281 28.68 -16.44 -11.42
C GLN A 281 30.18 -16.10 -11.39
N GLN A 282 30.94 -16.54 -12.40
CA GLN A 282 32.37 -16.25 -12.53
C GLN A 282 32.67 -14.76 -12.66
N VAL A 283 31.97 -14.04 -13.54
CA VAL A 283 32.18 -12.59 -13.71
C VAL A 283 31.80 -11.81 -12.44
N SER A 284 30.74 -12.24 -11.74
CA SER A 284 30.35 -11.64 -10.45
C SER A 284 31.44 -11.82 -9.40
N GLU A 285 31.98 -13.04 -9.26
CA GLU A 285 33.08 -13.36 -8.34
C GLU A 285 34.37 -12.59 -8.65
N LEU A 286 34.73 -12.44 -9.93
CA LEU A 286 35.89 -11.67 -10.35
C LEU A 286 35.76 -10.18 -10.00
N LEU A 287 34.61 -9.56 -10.28
CA LEU A 287 34.37 -8.15 -9.96
C LEU A 287 34.30 -7.91 -8.44
N CYS A 288 33.73 -8.83 -7.67
CA CYS A 288 33.61 -8.69 -6.21
C CYS A 288 34.94 -8.91 -5.46
N SER A 289 35.83 -9.76 -5.99
CA SER A 289 37.07 -10.18 -5.31
C SER A 289 38.39 -9.60 -5.85
N LYS A 290 38.42 -9.03 -7.07
CA LYS A 290 39.65 -8.53 -7.73
C LYS A 290 39.71 -7.01 -7.91
N THR A 291 38.92 -6.27 -7.13
CA THR A 291 38.71 -4.81 -7.31
C THR A 291 38.92 -3.99 -6.03
N ASP A 292 39.57 -4.58 -5.01
CA ASP A 292 39.81 -3.97 -3.69
C ASP A 292 38.55 -3.34 -3.06
N SER A 293 37.42 -4.05 -3.16
CA SER A 293 36.10 -3.63 -2.65
C SER A 293 35.52 -2.35 -3.28
N LYS A 294 36.08 -1.84 -4.39
CA LYS A 294 35.67 -0.59 -5.06
C LYS A 294 34.55 -0.77 -6.09
N VAL A 295 34.23 -2.00 -6.49
CA VAL A 295 33.18 -2.29 -7.49
C VAL A 295 31.97 -2.92 -6.82
N LEU A 296 30.80 -2.32 -7.05
CA LEU A 296 29.50 -2.90 -6.72
C LEU A 296 28.87 -3.49 -8.00
N LEU A 297 28.29 -4.68 -7.88
CA LEU A 297 27.51 -5.31 -8.95
C LEU A 297 26.05 -5.41 -8.54
N VAL A 298 25.17 -4.79 -9.31
CA VAL A 298 23.71 -4.83 -9.14
C VAL A 298 23.10 -5.48 -10.37
N ALA A 299 22.17 -6.43 -10.19
CA ALA A 299 21.45 -7.05 -11.28
C ALA A 299 19.95 -7.15 -11.02
N THR A 300 19.14 -7.17 -12.09
CA THR A 300 17.69 -7.30 -11.98
C THR A 300 17.15 -8.64 -12.50
N GLY A 301 16.03 -9.08 -11.91
CA GLY A 301 15.26 -10.23 -12.36
C GLY A 301 13.77 -10.06 -12.10
N GLN A 302 12.94 -10.85 -12.78
CA GLN A 302 11.50 -10.90 -12.48
C GLN A 302 11.24 -11.61 -11.14
N SER A 303 12.05 -12.62 -10.81
CA SER A 303 11.88 -13.49 -9.65
C SER A 303 13.00 -13.32 -8.63
N ALA A 304 12.74 -13.67 -7.37
CA ALA A 304 13.78 -13.79 -6.34
C ALA A 304 14.88 -14.80 -6.76
N ILE A 305 16.12 -14.55 -6.34
CA ILE A 305 17.32 -15.32 -6.75
C ILE A 305 17.26 -16.83 -6.42
N ASN A 306 16.37 -17.23 -5.51
CA ASN A 306 16.17 -18.62 -5.10
C ASN A 306 15.01 -19.33 -5.82
N SER A 307 14.34 -18.70 -6.80
CA SER A 307 13.11 -19.26 -7.41
C SER A 307 13.37 -20.42 -8.38
N THR A 308 14.45 -20.36 -9.16
CA THR A 308 14.78 -21.34 -10.21
C THR A 308 16.17 -21.95 -10.03
N GLU A 309 16.39 -23.15 -10.56
CA GLU A 309 17.67 -23.85 -10.48
C GLU A 309 18.85 -23.07 -11.08
N ASN A 310 18.61 -22.31 -12.16
CA ASN A 310 19.64 -21.47 -12.77
C ASN A 310 19.95 -20.20 -11.97
N LEU A 311 18.97 -19.63 -11.24
CA LEU A 311 19.23 -18.49 -10.36
C LEU A 311 19.89 -18.91 -9.03
N LYS A 312 19.53 -20.07 -8.47
CA LYS A 312 20.13 -20.59 -7.21
C LYS A 312 21.66 -20.71 -7.25
N LYS A 313 22.26 -20.92 -8.42
CA LYS A 313 23.73 -20.95 -8.61
C LYS A 313 24.38 -19.60 -8.27
N LEU A 314 23.65 -18.50 -8.41
CA LEU A 314 24.09 -17.14 -8.10
C LEU A 314 23.85 -16.75 -6.63
N GLU A 315 23.05 -17.51 -5.88
CA GLU A 315 22.59 -17.18 -4.52
C GLU A 315 23.75 -16.94 -3.53
N GLY A 316 24.90 -17.59 -3.73
CA GLY A 316 26.11 -17.42 -2.90
C GLY A 316 26.92 -16.15 -3.20
N ARG A 317 26.68 -15.45 -4.31
CA ARG A 317 27.32 -14.17 -4.65
C ARG A 317 26.34 -12.99 -4.51
N TYR A 318 25.08 -13.21 -4.90
CA TYR A 318 23.99 -12.23 -4.80
C TYR A 318 23.28 -12.36 -3.45
N THR A 319 23.97 -11.93 -2.39
CA THR A 319 23.51 -12.12 -1.01
C THR A 319 22.62 -10.98 -0.51
N VAL A 320 22.71 -9.78 -1.10
CA VAL A 320 21.75 -8.69 -0.88
C VAL A 320 20.57 -8.87 -1.83
N ARG A 321 19.34 -8.85 -1.30
CA ARG A 321 18.10 -9.07 -2.06
C ARG A 321 17.15 -7.93 -1.80
N ILE A 322 16.80 -7.20 -2.85
CA ILE A 322 15.80 -6.13 -2.83
C ILE A 322 14.57 -6.68 -3.56
N GLU A 323 13.43 -6.76 -2.87
CA GLU A 323 12.18 -7.27 -3.42
C GLU A 323 11.16 -6.12 -3.50
N LEU A 324 10.78 -5.74 -4.72
CA LEU A 324 9.85 -4.64 -5.00
C LEU A 324 8.42 -5.18 -5.12
N SER A 325 7.53 -4.67 -4.26
CA SER A 325 6.10 -5.02 -4.15
C SER A 325 5.19 -3.91 -4.70
N ASP A 326 3.91 -4.22 -4.90
CA ASP A 326 2.89 -3.29 -5.43
C ASP A 326 2.64 -2.02 -4.58
N SER A 327 3.11 -2.01 -3.34
CA SER A 327 2.75 -1.11 -2.24
C SER A 327 3.01 0.39 -2.45
N ASP A 328 3.81 0.80 -3.43
CA ASP A 328 4.22 2.19 -3.63
C ASP A 328 3.65 2.83 -4.92
N SER A 329 2.80 2.11 -5.67
CA SER A 329 2.19 2.57 -6.93
C SER A 329 1.37 3.86 -6.78
N ASP A 330 0.51 3.93 -5.76
CA ASP A 330 -0.40 5.06 -5.49
C ASP A 330 0.33 6.39 -5.38
N LYS A 331 1.45 6.41 -4.66
CA LYS A 331 2.26 7.61 -4.45
C LYS A 331 2.88 8.09 -5.76
N VAL A 332 3.31 7.17 -6.61
CA VAL A 332 3.81 7.48 -7.96
C VAL A 332 2.68 8.07 -8.82
N VAL A 333 1.49 7.46 -8.84
CA VAL A 333 0.34 8.01 -9.59
C VAL A 333 -0.01 9.42 -9.09
N ARG A 334 -0.12 9.62 -7.77
CA ARG A 334 -0.47 10.91 -7.16
C ARG A 334 0.56 12.01 -7.42
N LYS A 335 1.87 11.70 -7.39
CA LYS A 335 2.95 12.68 -7.59
C LYS A 335 3.33 12.91 -9.07
N VAL A 336 3.16 11.92 -9.94
CA VAL A 336 3.58 12.02 -11.36
C VAL A 336 2.44 12.43 -12.29
N VAL A 337 1.20 11.97 -12.02
CA VAL A 337 0.04 12.15 -12.92
C VAL A 337 -1.01 13.09 -12.33
N LEU A 338 -1.26 13.02 -11.02
CA LEU A 338 -2.36 13.74 -10.36
C LEU A 338 -1.92 14.95 -9.52
N GLU A 339 -0.65 15.37 -9.59
CA GLU A 339 -0.10 16.46 -8.77
C GLU A 339 -0.90 17.77 -8.94
N LYS A 340 -1.39 18.34 -7.83
CA LYS A 340 -2.32 19.48 -7.82
C LYS A 340 -1.59 20.81 -7.59
N ARG A 341 -2.09 21.88 -8.20
CA ARG A 341 -1.68 23.27 -7.90
C ARG A 341 -2.17 23.68 -6.51
N PRO A 342 -1.38 24.41 -5.69
CA PRO A 342 -1.81 24.85 -4.36
C PRO A 342 -3.14 25.62 -4.37
N GLU A 343 -3.38 26.44 -5.39
CA GLU A 343 -4.57 27.29 -5.53
C GLU A 343 -5.83 26.46 -5.86
N ALA A 344 -5.66 25.30 -6.50
CA ALA A 344 -6.74 24.41 -6.89
C ALA A 344 -7.19 23.47 -5.76
N ILE A 345 -6.33 23.24 -4.76
CA ILE A 345 -6.64 22.36 -3.61
C ILE A 345 -7.92 22.82 -2.92
N THR A 346 -8.04 24.11 -2.59
CA THR A 346 -9.22 24.65 -1.90
C THR A 346 -10.50 24.55 -2.73
N GLU A 347 -10.45 24.78 -4.05
CA GLU A 347 -11.65 24.64 -4.89
C GLU A 347 -12.10 23.17 -4.98
N ILE A 348 -11.17 22.21 -5.06
CA ILE A 348 -11.49 20.78 -5.00
C ILE A 348 -12.05 20.42 -3.63
N THR A 349 -11.39 20.79 -2.52
CA THR A 349 -11.85 20.49 -1.15
C THR A 349 -13.29 20.94 -0.94
N ASN A 350 -13.62 22.19 -1.28
CA ASN A 350 -14.98 22.72 -1.12
C ASN A 350 -16.02 21.87 -1.89
N VAL A 351 -15.76 21.58 -3.16
CA VAL A 351 -16.68 20.78 -4.01
C VAL A 351 -16.82 19.35 -3.51
N MET A 352 -15.77 18.77 -2.91
CA MET A 352 -15.85 17.45 -2.30
C MET A 352 -16.62 17.45 -0.97
N GLU A 353 -16.42 18.46 -0.12
CA GLU A 353 -17.12 18.63 1.15
C GLU A 353 -18.63 18.89 0.94
N ASP A 354 -18.98 19.76 -0.01
CA ASP A 354 -20.37 20.07 -0.39
C ASP A 354 -21.15 18.80 -0.84
N ASN A 355 -20.47 17.87 -1.52
CA ASN A 355 -21.06 16.62 -2.05
C ASN A 355 -20.78 15.39 -1.18
N MET A 356 -20.16 15.57 -0.01
CA MET A 356 -19.66 14.46 0.82
C MET A 356 -20.76 13.50 1.28
N GLY A 357 -21.99 14.00 1.42
CA GLY A 357 -23.16 13.20 1.80
C GLY A 357 -23.61 12.17 0.76
N GLU A 358 -23.25 12.34 -0.52
CA GLU A 358 -23.45 11.35 -1.58
C GLU A 358 -22.19 10.47 -1.75
N LEU A 359 -21.00 11.07 -1.72
CA LEU A 359 -19.73 10.36 -1.81
C LEU A 359 -19.54 9.32 -0.70
N SER A 360 -19.98 9.60 0.52
CA SER A 360 -19.97 8.64 1.64
C SER A 360 -21.01 7.52 1.49
N ARG A 361 -21.89 7.59 0.48
CA ARG A 361 -22.87 6.55 0.13
C ARG A 361 -22.43 5.70 -1.05
N GLU A 362 -21.58 6.22 -1.95
CA GLU A 362 -21.08 5.48 -3.12
C GLU A 362 -20.58 4.08 -2.71
N LEU A 363 -21.14 3.05 -3.33
CA LEU A 363 -20.82 1.63 -3.11
C LEU A 363 -20.96 1.15 -1.64
N GLY A 364 -21.73 1.86 -0.79
CA GLY A 364 -21.77 1.67 0.67
C GLY A 364 -22.10 0.28 1.20
N GLY A 365 -22.70 -0.60 0.37
CA GLY A 365 -22.96 -2.01 0.67
C GLY A 365 -21.80 -2.98 0.38
N THR A 366 -20.66 -2.47 -0.09
CA THR A 366 -19.51 -3.26 -0.60
C THR A 366 -18.23 -2.96 0.18
N ASP A 367 -17.19 -3.77 -0.02
CA ASP A 367 -15.83 -3.49 0.48
C ASP A 367 -15.08 -2.43 -0.37
N LEU A 368 -15.68 -1.96 -1.47
CA LEU A 368 -15.17 -0.86 -2.31
C LEU A 368 -15.70 0.52 -1.89
N LYS A 369 -16.56 0.58 -0.86
CA LYS A 369 -17.14 1.81 -0.31
C LYS A 369 -16.09 2.85 0.11
N PHE A 370 -16.54 4.10 0.19
CA PHE A 370 -15.82 5.18 0.86
C PHE A 370 -15.51 4.85 2.34
N THR A 371 -14.33 5.26 2.81
CA THR A 371 -13.82 5.10 4.17
C THR A 371 -13.33 6.43 4.72
N GLU A 372 -13.20 6.55 6.05
CA GLU A 372 -12.66 7.77 6.67
C GLU A 372 -11.19 8.04 6.27
N GLU A 373 -10.41 7.00 5.98
CA GLU A 373 -9.02 7.11 5.51
C GLU A 373 -8.93 7.72 4.09
N ASP A 374 -9.93 7.48 3.23
CA ASP A 374 -9.97 8.06 1.87
C ASP A 374 -9.97 9.61 1.91
N LYS A 375 -10.43 10.23 3.01
CA LYS A 375 -10.46 11.71 3.19
C LYS A 375 -9.09 12.35 3.02
N GLU A 376 -8.03 11.73 3.56
CA GLU A 376 -6.68 12.30 3.54
C GLU A 376 -6.11 12.41 2.13
N THR A 377 -6.56 11.54 1.22
CA THR A 377 -6.03 11.43 -0.16
C THR A 377 -7.01 11.90 -1.23
N PHE A 378 -8.22 12.31 -0.83
CA PHE A 378 -9.35 12.56 -1.72
C PHE A 378 -9.09 13.64 -2.78
N VAL A 379 -8.44 14.73 -2.39
CA VAL A 379 -8.01 15.82 -3.30
C VAL A 379 -6.87 15.36 -4.22
N GLN A 380 -6.03 14.43 -3.77
CA GLN A 380 -4.92 13.88 -4.56
C GLN A 380 -5.46 12.93 -5.65
N ASP A 381 -6.39 12.04 -5.33
CA ASP A 381 -6.98 11.06 -6.27
C ASP A 381 -8.08 11.62 -7.19
N TYR A 382 -8.55 12.86 -6.98
CA TYR A 382 -9.44 13.54 -7.93
C TYR A 382 -8.76 13.72 -9.31
N PRO A 383 -9.46 13.52 -10.44
CA PRO A 383 -10.89 13.24 -10.62
C PRO A 383 -11.27 11.75 -10.69
N VAL A 384 -10.38 10.82 -10.32
CA VAL A 384 -10.67 9.36 -10.42
C VAL A 384 -11.51 8.86 -9.24
N LEU A 385 -11.32 9.42 -8.04
CA LEU A 385 -11.88 8.95 -6.76
C LEU A 385 -11.30 7.59 -6.28
N PRO A 386 -11.04 7.41 -4.96
CA PRO A 386 -10.47 6.17 -4.43
C PRO A 386 -11.31 4.92 -4.69
N MET A 387 -12.64 5.02 -4.62
CA MET A 387 -13.58 3.90 -4.82
C MET A 387 -13.47 3.32 -6.25
N ARG A 388 -13.38 4.19 -7.25
CA ARG A 388 -13.29 3.79 -8.67
C ARG A 388 -11.89 3.29 -9.00
N ARG A 389 -10.85 3.84 -8.37
CA ARG A 389 -9.48 3.31 -8.44
C ARG A 389 -9.40 1.89 -7.88
N ARG A 390 -9.98 1.63 -6.70
CA ARG A 390 -10.11 0.29 -6.11
C ARG A 390 -10.90 -0.66 -7.02
N PHE A 391 -12.01 -0.21 -7.62
CA PHE A 391 -12.74 -0.98 -8.63
C PHE A 391 -11.88 -1.33 -9.86
N TRP A 392 -11.08 -0.39 -10.38
CA TRP A 392 -10.14 -0.64 -11.49
C TRP A 392 -9.04 -1.64 -11.13
N GLU A 393 -8.52 -1.61 -9.91
CA GLU A 393 -7.54 -2.60 -9.44
C GLU A 393 -8.10 -4.02 -9.46
N TYR A 394 -9.34 -4.22 -8.98
CA TYR A 394 -10.01 -5.53 -9.02
C TYR A 394 -10.40 -5.94 -10.45
N ALA A 395 -10.84 -5.00 -11.29
CA ALA A 395 -11.12 -5.25 -12.69
C ALA A 395 -9.86 -5.68 -13.46
N LEU A 396 -8.72 -4.99 -13.31
CA LEU A 396 -7.45 -5.39 -13.93
C LEU A 396 -7.00 -6.78 -13.47
N LYS A 397 -7.14 -7.10 -12.17
CA LYS A 397 -6.82 -8.43 -11.61
C LYS A 397 -7.74 -9.54 -12.15
N ALA A 398 -9.03 -9.25 -12.33
CA ALA A 398 -9.98 -10.19 -12.93
C ALA A 398 -9.76 -10.41 -14.45
N LEU A 399 -9.07 -9.49 -15.13
CA LEU A 399 -8.74 -9.56 -16.56
C LEU A 399 -7.32 -10.08 -16.87
N ASP A 400 -6.44 -10.27 -15.87
CA ASP A 400 -5.10 -10.86 -16.07
C ASP A 400 -5.14 -12.41 -15.97
N THR A 401 -5.75 -13.05 -16.97
CA THR A 401 -5.87 -14.52 -17.03
C THR A 401 -4.57 -15.25 -17.37
N SER A 402 -3.49 -14.54 -17.69
CA SER A 402 -2.21 -15.13 -18.11
C SER A 402 -1.11 -15.03 -17.05
N HIS A 403 -1.42 -14.54 -15.84
CA HIS A 403 -0.46 -14.27 -14.76
C HIS A 403 0.77 -13.52 -15.27
N THR A 404 0.54 -12.48 -16.08
CA THR A 404 1.61 -11.77 -16.79
C THR A 404 1.79 -10.36 -16.24
N ASP A 405 1.71 -10.23 -14.91
CA ASP A 405 2.67 -9.48 -14.08
C ASP A 405 2.94 -8.03 -14.53
N SER A 406 1.95 -7.38 -15.16
CA SER A 406 2.07 -6.07 -15.84
C SER A 406 1.10 -5.01 -15.31
N GLN A 407 0.46 -5.32 -14.18
CA GLN A 407 -0.75 -4.66 -13.68
C GLN A 407 -0.53 -3.18 -13.36
N ILE A 408 0.61 -2.78 -12.77
CA ILE A 408 0.94 -1.37 -12.51
C ILE A 408 1.01 -0.54 -13.79
N ARG A 409 1.59 -1.05 -14.90
CA ARG A 409 1.65 -0.27 -16.15
C ARG A 409 0.25 -0.02 -16.69
N ASN A 410 -0.62 -1.03 -16.63
CA ASN A 410 -2.01 -0.88 -17.04
C ASN A 410 -2.73 0.16 -16.14
N GLN A 411 -2.55 0.12 -14.81
CA GLN A 411 -3.19 1.08 -13.90
C GLN A 411 -2.69 2.52 -14.09
N LEU A 412 -1.37 2.74 -14.17
CA LEU A 412 -0.80 4.08 -14.31
C LEU A 412 -1.07 4.69 -15.70
N SER A 413 -1.02 3.89 -16.77
CA SER A 413 -1.46 4.33 -18.10
C SER A 413 -2.96 4.65 -18.07
N LEU A 414 -3.80 3.72 -17.63
CA LEU A 414 -5.25 3.91 -17.56
C LEU A 414 -5.65 5.19 -16.81
N ILE A 415 -5.03 5.47 -15.66
CA ILE A 415 -5.28 6.71 -14.91
C ILE A 415 -4.81 7.92 -15.72
N ASN A 416 -3.58 7.91 -16.25
CA ASN A 416 -3.06 8.98 -17.10
C ASN A 416 -3.95 9.27 -18.32
N ASP A 417 -4.39 8.23 -19.01
CA ASP A 417 -5.15 8.30 -20.25
C ASP A 417 -6.60 8.75 -19.97
N ALA A 418 -7.16 8.35 -18.83
CA ALA A 418 -8.46 8.83 -18.36
C ALA A 418 -8.42 10.32 -17.96
N VAL A 419 -7.39 10.77 -17.23
CA VAL A 419 -7.26 12.20 -16.87
C VAL A 419 -6.77 13.08 -18.03
N SER A 420 -6.09 12.49 -19.01
CA SER A 420 -5.72 13.16 -20.28
C SER A 420 -6.88 13.21 -21.28
N SER A 421 -7.98 12.51 -21.02
CA SER A 421 -9.15 12.54 -21.89
C SER A 421 -9.72 13.96 -22.00
N LYS A 422 -10.10 14.35 -23.22
CA LYS A 422 -10.60 15.71 -23.50
C LYS A 422 -11.82 16.06 -22.65
N ASP A 423 -12.70 15.08 -22.43
CA ASP A 423 -13.93 15.25 -21.68
C ASP A 423 -13.64 15.48 -20.19
N SER A 424 -12.65 14.78 -19.61
CA SER A 424 -12.14 15.05 -18.27
C SER A 424 -11.50 16.44 -18.15
N LEU A 425 -10.63 16.82 -19.10
CA LEU A 425 -9.82 18.05 -19.03
C LEU A 425 -10.62 19.35 -19.22
N GLU A 426 -11.59 19.38 -20.15
CA GLU A 426 -12.35 20.60 -20.46
C GLU A 426 -13.59 20.81 -19.57
N ALA A 427 -13.93 19.83 -18.72
CA ALA A 427 -15.01 19.94 -17.74
C ALA A 427 -14.66 20.86 -16.55
N ALA A 428 -15.67 21.20 -15.75
CA ALA A 428 -15.53 21.99 -14.52
C ALA A 428 -15.04 21.11 -13.34
N VAL A 429 -14.52 21.76 -12.29
CA VAL A 429 -14.27 21.08 -11.00
C VAL A 429 -15.60 20.58 -10.43
N GLY A 430 -15.62 19.32 -9.98
CA GLY A 430 -16.83 18.53 -9.69
C GLY A 430 -17.10 17.42 -10.71
N HIS A 431 -16.46 17.47 -11.88
CA HIS A 431 -16.57 16.43 -12.90
C HIS A 431 -15.54 15.31 -12.70
N VAL A 432 -16.02 14.08 -12.51
CA VAL A 432 -15.27 12.90 -12.11
C VAL A 432 -15.24 11.82 -13.21
N VAL A 433 -14.12 11.13 -13.31
CA VAL A 433 -13.87 10.07 -14.29
C VAL A 433 -14.72 8.84 -13.93
N PRO A 434 -15.54 8.31 -14.85
CA PRO A 434 -16.42 7.19 -14.54
C PRO A 434 -15.70 5.86 -14.69
N ALA A 435 -16.15 4.85 -13.95
CA ALA A 435 -15.44 3.59 -13.82
C ALA A 435 -15.47 2.72 -15.09
N ASP A 436 -16.38 2.97 -16.04
CA ASP A 436 -16.49 2.22 -17.29
C ASP A 436 -15.37 2.48 -18.29
N PHE A 437 -14.56 3.53 -18.10
CA PHE A 437 -13.41 3.86 -18.96
C PHE A 437 -12.46 2.67 -19.16
N ILE A 438 -12.22 1.88 -18.10
CA ILE A 438 -11.39 0.67 -18.14
C ILE A 438 -11.88 -0.39 -19.13
N TYR A 439 -13.20 -0.51 -19.32
CA TYR A 439 -13.76 -1.45 -20.29
C TYR A 439 -13.32 -1.06 -21.70
N PHE A 440 -13.50 0.20 -22.08
CA PHE A 440 -13.25 0.65 -23.46
C PHE A 440 -11.76 0.62 -23.82
N GLU A 441 -10.87 1.03 -22.92
CA GLU A 441 -9.41 0.92 -23.10
C GLU A 441 -8.93 -0.55 -23.10
N SER A 442 -9.66 -1.47 -22.46
CA SER A 442 -9.32 -2.89 -22.44
C SER A 442 -10.00 -3.71 -23.53
N ALA A 443 -11.03 -3.19 -24.22
CA ALA A 443 -11.97 -3.98 -25.02
C ALA A 443 -11.29 -4.80 -26.13
N THR A 444 -10.37 -4.19 -26.88
CA THR A 444 -9.60 -4.87 -27.94
C THR A 444 -8.64 -5.92 -27.36
N LYS A 445 -8.09 -5.69 -26.16
CA LYS A 445 -7.22 -6.63 -25.45
C LYS A 445 -8.02 -7.84 -24.98
N MET A 446 -9.19 -7.61 -24.36
CA MET A 446 -10.14 -8.64 -23.91
C MET A 446 -10.65 -9.51 -25.08
N LEU A 447 -10.93 -8.90 -26.25
CA LEU A 447 -11.38 -9.63 -27.43
C LEU A 447 -10.27 -10.57 -27.96
N ASN A 448 -9.03 -10.08 -28.08
CA ASN A 448 -7.89 -10.89 -28.49
C ASN A 448 -7.56 -12.01 -27.47
N ALA A 449 -7.85 -11.80 -26.19
CA ALA A 449 -7.71 -12.79 -25.12
C ALA A 449 -8.89 -13.77 -25.02
N ASN A 450 -9.93 -13.65 -25.86
CA ASN A 450 -11.20 -14.41 -25.79
C ASN A 450 -11.94 -14.28 -24.44
N GLN A 451 -11.75 -13.16 -23.71
CA GLN A 451 -12.45 -12.88 -22.45
C GLN A 451 -13.83 -12.26 -22.66
N ILE A 452 -14.05 -11.63 -23.81
CA ILE A 452 -15.36 -11.18 -24.31
C ILE A 452 -15.65 -11.84 -25.66
N THR A 453 -16.93 -12.15 -25.93
CA THR A 453 -17.37 -12.72 -27.20
C THR A 453 -17.49 -11.65 -28.28
N THR A 454 -17.25 -12.03 -29.54
CA THR A 454 -17.43 -11.13 -30.70
C THR A 454 -18.85 -10.58 -30.80
N ASP A 455 -19.86 -11.37 -30.42
CA ASP A 455 -21.28 -10.96 -30.36
C ASP A 455 -21.47 -9.82 -29.33
N ALA A 456 -20.95 -9.96 -28.10
CA ALA A 456 -21.09 -8.95 -27.05
C ALA A 456 -20.29 -7.68 -27.37
N TYR A 457 -19.03 -7.83 -27.80
CA TYR A 457 -18.19 -6.71 -28.24
C TYR A 457 -18.86 -5.91 -29.37
N GLY A 458 -19.39 -6.60 -30.40
CA GLY A 458 -20.06 -5.98 -31.54
C GLY A 458 -21.37 -5.26 -31.19
N ASN A 459 -22.11 -5.76 -30.19
CA ASN A 459 -23.31 -5.07 -29.69
C ASN A 459 -22.96 -3.78 -28.93
N ILE A 460 -21.97 -3.82 -28.03
CA ILE A 460 -21.51 -2.63 -27.30
C ILE A 460 -20.96 -1.58 -28.28
N GLU A 461 -20.17 -1.99 -29.26
CA GLU A 461 -19.65 -1.12 -30.32
C GLU A 461 -20.74 -0.52 -31.24
N ARG A 462 -21.92 -1.15 -31.30
CA ARG A 462 -23.09 -0.63 -32.02
C ARG A 462 -23.85 0.39 -31.16
N TRP A 463 -24.13 0.07 -29.90
CA TRP A 463 -24.83 0.97 -28.97
C TRP A 463 -24.01 2.24 -28.69
N ASN A 464 -22.69 2.13 -28.56
CA ASN A 464 -21.78 3.28 -28.37
C ASN A 464 -21.76 4.26 -29.58
N LYS A 465 -22.27 3.84 -30.76
CA LYS A 465 -22.44 4.69 -31.95
C LYS A 465 -23.88 5.18 -32.16
N GLY A 466 -24.79 4.84 -31.24
CA GLY A 466 -26.19 5.24 -31.26
C GLY A 466 -26.45 6.63 -30.65
N ASN A 467 -27.68 6.80 -30.17
CA ASN A 467 -28.15 8.00 -29.49
C ASN A 467 -27.61 8.08 -28.02
N ALA A 468 -28.03 9.08 -27.25
CA ALA A 468 -27.55 9.26 -25.87
C ALA A 468 -27.92 8.10 -24.92
N ASP A 469 -29.10 7.51 -25.12
CA ASP A 469 -29.63 6.41 -24.34
C ASP A 469 -29.00 5.07 -24.76
N ASP A 470 -28.79 4.85 -26.07
CA ASP A 470 -27.98 3.72 -26.58
C ASP A 470 -26.57 3.74 -25.94
N LYS A 471 -25.93 4.92 -25.88
CA LYS A 471 -24.61 5.10 -25.27
C LYS A 471 -24.62 4.85 -23.76
N LEU A 472 -25.62 5.34 -23.04
CA LEU A 472 -25.76 5.06 -21.61
C LEU A 472 -25.94 3.55 -21.36
N PHE A 473 -26.76 2.87 -22.17
CA PHE A 473 -26.91 1.42 -22.09
C PHE A 473 -25.59 0.69 -22.41
N ALA A 474 -24.81 1.13 -23.39
CA ALA A 474 -23.49 0.57 -23.70
C ALA A 474 -22.52 0.64 -22.50
N ARG A 475 -22.46 1.79 -21.83
CA ARG A 475 -21.64 2.02 -20.63
C ARG A 475 -22.12 1.17 -19.44
N ALA A 476 -23.44 1.10 -19.23
CA ALA A 476 -24.02 0.30 -18.16
C ALA A 476 -23.83 -1.21 -18.36
N TYR A 477 -23.99 -1.71 -19.59
CA TYR A 477 -23.68 -3.10 -19.94
C TYR A 477 -22.21 -3.44 -19.72
N ALA A 478 -21.29 -2.51 -20.01
CA ALA A 478 -19.86 -2.67 -19.73
C ALA A 478 -19.57 -2.79 -18.21
N ILE A 479 -20.23 -1.99 -17.36
CA ILE A 479 -20.12 -2.13 -15.90
C ILE A 479 -20.68 -3.49 -15.43
N VAL A 480 -21.85 -3.91 -15.90
CA VAL A 480 -22.43 -5.23 -15.54
C VAL A 480 -21.49 -6.38 -15.93
N PHE A 481 -20.87 -6.31 -17.11
CA PHE A 481 -19.87 -7.28 -17.55
C PHE A 481 -18.63 -7.29 -16.64
N LEU A 482 -18.08 -6.12 -16.28
CA LEU A 482 -16.93 -6.01 -15.37
C LEU A 482 -17.24 -6.52 -13.97
N ILE A 483 -18.39 -6.17 -13.39
CA ILE A 483 -18.83 -6.67 -12.08
C ILE A 483 -18.89 -8.21 -12.11
N GLY A 484 -19.50 -8.81 -13.14
CA GLY A 484 -19.55 -10.26 -13.29
C GLY A 484 -18.17 -10.93 -13.41
N LYS A 485 -17.16 -10.26 -14.00
CA LYS A 485 -15.78 -10.77 -14.01
C LYS A 485 -15.07 -10.60 -12.67
N ILE A 486 -15.31 -9.50 -11.94
CA ILE A 486 -14.80 -9.31 -10.57
C ILE A 486 -15.39 -10.37 -9.63
N GLN A 487 -16.73 -10.55 -9.62
CA GLN A 487 -17.43 -11.57 -8.81
C GLN A 487 -16.87 -12.99 -9.07
N ASN A 488 -16.54 -13.33 -10.31
CA ASN A 488 -15.94 -14.62 -10.68
C ASN A 488 -14.47 -14.78 -10.27
N TYR A 489 -13.73 -13.69 -10.07
CA TYR A 489 -12.36 -13.69 -9.55
C TYR A 489 -12.34 -13.70 -8.02
N ARG A 490 -13.31 -13.02 -7.40
CA ARG A 490 -13.41 -12.78 -5.96
C ARG A 490 -14.85 -12.42 -5.58
N ASP A 491 -15.47 -13.27 -4.78
CA ASP A 491 -16.86 -13.16 -4.32
C ASP A 491 -17.02 -12.43 -2.97
N ASP A 492 -15.94 -12.25 -2.21
CA ASP A 492 -15.98 -11.66 -0.86
C ASP A 492 -16.40 -10.18 -0.79
N LEU A 493 -16.16 -9.39 -1.84
CA LEU A 493 -16.31 -7.92 -1.88
C LEU A 493 -17.75 -7.39 -1.68
N ASN A 494 -18.76 -8.26 -1.66
CA ASN A 494 -20.18 -7.91 -1.66
C ASN A 494 -20.65 -7.00 -2.83
N LEU A 495 -19.84 -6.89 -3.89
CA LEU A 495 -20.13 -6.10 -5.09
C LEU A 495 -21.25 -6.77 -5.92
N ARG A 496 -22.26 -5.98 -6.31
CA ARG A 496 -23.48 -6.46 -6.99
C ARG A 496 -23.77 -5.64 -8.24
N ALA A 497 -24.39 -6.28 -9.23
CA ALA A 497 -24.80 -5.61 -10.46
C ALA A 497 -26.21 -5.01 -10.34
N ASP A 498 -26.43 -4.14 -9.34
CA ASP A 498 -27.72 -3.45 -9.11
C ASP A 498 -27.72 -1.99 -9.62
N ILE A 499 -28.91 -1.40 -9.72
CA ILE A 499 -29.07 -0.05 -10.31
C ILE A 499 -28.32 1.04 -9.52
N PRO A 500 -28.33 1.06 -8.16
CA PRO A 500 -27.49 1.97 -7.39
C PRO A 500 -25.99 1.81 -7.69
N THR A 501 -25.44 0.59 -7.60
CA THR A 501 -24.01 0.33 -7.83
C THR A 501 -23.58 0.73 -9.24
N ILE A 502 -24.42 0.46 -10.24
CA ILE A 502 -24.15 0.84 -11.64
C ILE A 502 -24.23 2.36 -11.81
N ALA A 503 -25.11 3.06 -11.09
CA ALA A 503 -25.18 4.53 -11.15
C ALA A 503 -23.97 5.19 -10.48
N ASP A 504 -23.56 4.73 -9.29
CA ASP A 504 -22.37 5.21 -8.57
C ASP A 504 -21.09 5.03 -9.41
N LEU A 505 -20.96 3.91 -10.12
CA LEU A 505 -19.82 3.64 -11.01
C LEU A 505 -19.84 4.47 -12.31
N LEU A 506 -20.99 4.97 -12.74
CA LEU A 506 -21.16 5.70 -14.01
C LEU A 506 -21.25 7.23 -13.87
N VAL A 507 -21.54 7.75 -12.68
CA VAL A 507 -21.82 9.18 -12.46
C VAL A 507 -20.57 10.04 -12.72
N THR A 508 -20.74 11.06 -13.56
CA THR A 508 -19.64 11.92 -14.02
C THR A 508 -19.66 13.32 -13.42
N ASP A 509 -20.77 13.75 -12.81
CA ASP A 509 -20.86 15.04 -12.13
C ASP A 509 -21.35 14.81 -10.70
N LEU A 510 -20.57 15.23 -9.71
CA LEU A 510 -20.91 15.02 -8.30
C LEU A 510 -22.13 15.85 -7.86
N THR A 511 -22.42 16.97 -8.55
CA THR A 511 -23.47 17.93 -8.16
C THR A 511 -24.87 17.53 -8.65
N GLU A 512 -24.97 16.69 -9.69
CA GLU A 512 -26.27 16.17 -10.16
C GLU A 512 -26.75 14.95 -9.35
N GLY A 513 -25.84 14.23 -8.68
CA GLY A 513 -26.12 13.02 -7.90
C GLY A 513 -26.58 11.82 -8.76
N THR A 514 -26.79 10.66 -8.13
CA THR A 514 -27.08 9.42 -8.89
C THR A 514 -28.58 9.19 -9.15
N ALA A 515 -29.49 9.91 -8.47
CA ALA A 515 -30.93 9.65 -8.51
C ALA A 515 -31.56 9.75 -9.92
N VAL A 516 -31.17 10.73 -10.74
CA VAL A 516 -31.66 10.88 -12.12
C VAL A 516 -31.11 9.76 -13.02
N LEU A 517 -29.88 9.33 -12.78
CA LEU A 517 -29.20 8.27 -13.51
C LEU A 517 -29.83 6.90 -13.22
N GLN A 518 -30.10 6.60 -11.94
CA GLN A 518 -30.82 5.38 -11.52
C GLN A 518 -32.19 5.25 -12.20
N GLY A 519 -32.94 6.35 -12.32
CA GLY A 519 -34.23 6.38 -13.03
C GLY A 519 -34.11 5.96 -14.50
N LYS A 520 -33.18 6.57 -15.24
CA LYS A 520 -32.92 6.24 -16.65
C LYS A 520 -32.40 4.81 -16.83
N LEU A 521 -31.45 4.37 -16.01
CA LEU A 521 -30.89 3.02 -16.07
C LEU A 521 -31.99 1.95 -15.96
N LYS A 522 -32.99 2.18 -15.09
CA LYS A 522 -34.15 1.30 -14.97
C LYS A 522 -34.96 1.21 -16.26
N GLU A 523 -35.30 2.35 -16.87
CA GLU A 523 -36.07 2.40 -18.12
C GLU A 523 -35.34 1.71 -19.28
N LEU A 524 -34.01 1.84 -19.35
CA LEU A 524 -33.18 1.17 -20.37
C LEU A 524 -33.07 -0.33 -20.12
N PHE A 525 -32.89 -0.75 -18.86
CA PHE A 525 -32.77 -2.17 -18.51
C PHE A 525 -34.10 -2.93 -18.66
N ASP A 526 -35.25 -2.28 -18.48
CA ASP A 526 -36.56 -2.85 -18.77
C ASP A 526 -36.88 -2.89 -20.29
N ALA A 527 -36.19 -2.09 -21.12
CA ALA A 527 -36.38 -2.04 -22.58
C ALA A 527 -35.50 -3.04 -23.36
N HIS A 528 -34.31 -3.33 -22.87
CA HIS A 528 -33.35 -4.26 -23.49
C HIS A 528 -33.53 -5.71 -23.01
N LYS A 529 -33.07 -6.68 -23.81
CA LYS A 529 -33.22 -8.13 -23.53
C LYS A 529 -31.89 -8.85 -23.31
N GLU A 530 -30.79 -8.14 -23.55
CA GLU A 530 -29.43 -8.64 -23.45
C GLU A 530 -28.92 -8.73 -22.01
N LEU A 531 -29.67 -8.16 -21.06
CA LEU A 531 -29.53 -8.32 -19.61
C LEU A 531 -30.74 -9.06 -19.03
N ILE A 532 -30.53 -9.92 -18.04
CA ILE A 532 -31.57 -10.58 -17.25
C ILE A 532 -31.47 -10.09 -15.81
N LYS A 533 -32.61 -9.76 -15.20
CA LYS A 533 -32.72 -9.50 -13.77
C LYS A 533 -32.96 -10.79 -12.97
N VAL A 534 -32.20 -11.00 -11.90
CA VAL A 534 -32.33 -12.11 -10.94
C VAL A 534 -32.16 -11.52 -9.53
N ASP A 535 -33.21 -11.60 -8.70
CA ASP A 535 -33.20 -11.19 -7.28
C ASP A 535 -32.53 -9.83 -6.99
N ASP A 536 -32.92 -8.86 -7.81
CA ASP A 536 -32.44 -7.47 -7.88
C ASP A 536 -31.05 -7.18 -8.51
N GLU A 537 -30.29 -8.21 -8.90
CA GLU A 537 -29.07 -8.08 -9.70
C GLU A 537 -29.30 -8.30 -11.20
N TYR A 538 -28.47 -7.68 -12.06
CA TYR A 538 -28.52 -7.80 -13.52
C TYR A 538 -27.32 -8.61 -14.04
N HIS A 539 -27.57 -9.56 -14.94
CA HIS A 539 -26.55 -10.42 -15.55
C HIS A 539 -26.65 -10.44 -17.08
N VAL A 540 -25.51 -10.60 -17.77
CA VAL A 540 -25.45 -10.75 -19.23
C VAL A 540 -26.01 -12.11 -19.67
N GLN A 541 -26.92 -12.14 -20.64
CA GLN A 541 -27.48 -13.40 -21.16
C GLN A 541 -26.53 -14.08 -22.17
N THR A 542 -26.07 -15.29 -21.86
CA THR A 542 -25.33 -16.17 -22.79
C THR A 542 -26.21 -17.28 -23.36
N LYS A 543 -25.84 -17.84 -24.52
CA LYS A 543 -26.58 -18.94 -25.15
C LYS A 543 -26.62 -20.18 -24.25
N VAL A 544 -25.52 -20.50 -23.56
CA VAL A 544 -25.46 -21.62 -22.59
C VAL A 544 -26.37 -21.38 -21.39
N SER A 545 -26.45 -20.16 -20.85
CA SER A 545 -27.34 -19.85 -19.70
C SER A 545 -28.82 -20.14 -19.98
N ALA A 546 -29.27 -19.96 -21.23
CA ALA A 546 -30.64 -20.22 -21.63
C ALA A 546 -30.98 -21.73 -21.67
N GLU A 547 -30.03 -22.58 -22.08
CA GLU A 547 -30.23 -24.05 -22.07
C GLU A 547 -30.39 -24.61 -20.66
N TRP A 548 -29.51 -24.20 -19.74
CA TRP A 548 -29.56 -24.65 -18.34
C TRP A 548 -30.88 -24.26 -17.66
N ARG A 549 -31.43 -23.08 -18.01
CA ARG A 549 -32.73 -22.62 -17.51
C ARG A 549 -33.91 -23.42 -18.08
N ASN A 550 -33.86 -23.77 -19.36
CA ASN A 550 -34.87 -24.63 -19.98
C ASN A 550 -34.89 -26.04 -19.37
N ASP A 551 -33.73 -26.63 -19.07
CA ASP A 551 -33.65 -27.92 -18.35
C ASP A 551 -34.25 -27.80 -16.94
N PHE A 552 -33.96 -26.72 -16.21
CA PHE A 552 -34.55 -26.45 -14.89
C PHE A 552 -36.07 -26.40 -14.94
N ASP A 553 -36.66 -25.68 -15.89
CA ASP A 553 -38.11 -25.58 -16.04
C ASP A 553 -38.76 -26.95 -16.37
N VAL A 554 -38.11 -27.79 -17.18
CA VAL A 554 -38.54 -29.17 -17.46
C VAL A 554 -38.50 -30.05 -16.20
N HIS A 555 -37.40 -30.00 -15.44
CA HIS A 555 -37.28 -30.75 -14.18
C HIS A 555 -38.31 -30.29 -13.14
N ARG A 556 -38.51 -28.96 -12.99
CA ARG A 556 -39.52 -28.38 -12.09
C ARG A 556 -40.94 -28.81 -12.46
N ALA A 557 -41.29 -28.78 -13.75
CA ALA A 557 -42.60 -29.21 -14.23
C ALA A 557 -42.86 -30.71 -13.96
N SER A 558 -41.84 -31.56 -14.07
CA SER A 558 -41.94 -32.98 -13.71
C SER A 558 -42.17 -33.18 -12.19
N LEU A 559 -41.39 -32.49 -11.36
CA LEU A 559 -41.44 -32.59 -9.90
C LEU A 559 -42.76 -32.08 -9.31
N THR A 560 -43.30 -30.97 -9.82
CA THR A 560 -44.56 -30.35 -9.36
C THR A 560 -45.76 -31.32 -9.46
N ASN A 561 -45.69 -32.29 -10.39
CA ASN A 561 -46.70 -33.32 -10.60
C ASN A 561 -46.53 -34.58 -9.73
N ASN A 562 -45.47 -34.72 -8.93
CA ASN A 562 -45.19 -35.91 -8.13
C ASN A 562 -45.30 -35.65 -6.61
N GLU A 563 -46.54 -35.63 -6.14
CA GLU A 563 -46.92 -35.35 -4.76
C GLU A 563 -46.22 -36.26 -3.72
N SER A 564 -46.06 -37.55 -4.03
CA SER A 564 -45.45 -38.52 -3.10
C SER A 564 -43.96 -38.27 -2.88
N LEU A 565 -43.22 -37.74 -3.87
CA LEU A 565 -41.83 -37.33 -3.64
C LEU A 565 -41.76 -36.07 -2.75
N ILE A 566 -42.63 -35.09 -2.99
CA ILE A 566 -42.68 -33.86 -2.20
C ILE A 566 -43.07 -34.15 -0.74
N ASP A 567 -44.00 -35.08 -0.49
CA ASP A 567 -44.35 -35.56 0.85
C ASP A 567 -43.16 -36.16 1.60
N ASN A 568 -42.36 -36.99 0.92
CA ASN A 568 -41.19 -37.64 1.51
C ASN A 568 -40.08 -36.63 1.83
N GLU A 569 -39.75 -35.73 0.90
CA GLU A 569 -38.74 -34.69 1.12
C GLU A 569 -39.18 -33.71 2.22
N ARG A 570 -40.43 -33.23 2.21
CA ARG A 570 -41.00 -32.41 3.30
C ARG A 570 -40.84 -33.10 4.65
N THR A 571 -41.19 -34.39 4.72
CA THR A 571 -41.08 -35.18 5.96
C THR A 571 -39.62 -35.33 6.41
N MET A 572 -38.68 -35.47 5.48
CA MET A 572 -37.24 -35.55 5.78
C MET A 572 -36.70 -34.23 6.32
N HIS A 573 -36.94 -33.11 5.63
CA HIS A 573 -36.50 -31.77 6.04
C HIS A 573 -37.13 -31.37 7.40
N LEU A 574 -38.43 -31.59 7.58
CA LEU A 574 -39.11 -31.28 8.84
C LEU A 574 -38.56 -32.10 10.02
N ARG A 575 -38.37 -33.42 9.84
CA ARG A 575 -37.79 -34.29 10.88
C ARG A 575 -36.33 -33.92 11.19
N LYS A 576 -35.54 -33.55 10.18
CA LYS A 576 -34.16 -33.06 10.36
C LYS A 576 -34.18 -31.80 11.24
N MET A 577 -34.91 -30.77 10.83
CA MET A 577 -34.93 -29.47 11.51
C MET A 577 -35.46 -29.58 12.96
N VAL A 578 -36.51 -30.36 13.21
CA VAL A 578 -37.03 -30.58 14.58
C VAL A 578 -36.02 -31.37 15.43
N ASN A 579 -35.32 -32.37 14.87
CA ASN A 579 -34.27 -33.06 15.62
C ASN A 579 -33.05 -32.17 15.91
N GLU A 580 -32.63 -31.32 14.97
CA GLU A 580 -31.53 -30.37 15.18
C GLU A 580 -31.88 -29.25 16.17
N MET A 581 -33.16 -28.87 16.25
CA MET A 581 -33.69 -28.00 17.29
C MET A 581 -33.67 -28.68 18.66
N VAL A 582 -34.31 -29.85 18.78
CA VAL A 582 -34.49 -30.57 20.05
C VAL A 582 -33.17 -31.15 20.59
N ALA A 583 -32.22 -31.53 19.73
CA ALA A 583 -30.90 -32.02 20.15
C ALA A 583 -30.02 -30.95 20.83
N LYS A 584 -30.33 -29.66 20.64
CA LYS A 584 -29.65 -28.54 21.34
C LYS A 584 -30.24 -28.28 22.73
N ILE A 585 -31.43 -28.82 23.04
CA ILE A 585 -32.10 -28.64 24.32
C ILE A 585 -31.43 -29.53 25.38
N LYS A 586 -30.53 -28.93 26.16
CA LYS A 586 -30.02 -29.51 27.40
C LYS A 586 -31.02 -29.20 28.51
N LEU A 587 -31.79 -30.20 28.94
CA LEU A 587 -32.63 -30.05 30.12
C LEU A 587 -31.72 -30.09 31.36
N GLN A 588 -31.80 -29.00 32.12
CA GLN A 588 -31.03 -28.78 33.33
C GLN A 588 -32.01 -28.31 34.37
N GLN A 589 -32.27 -29.16 35.37
CA GLN A 589 -33.17 -28.77 36.44
C GLN A 589 -32.42 -27.81 37.35
N GLY A 590 -32.86 -26.56 37.34
CA GLY A 590 -32.49 -25.56 38.33
C GLY A 590 -31.08 -24.95 38.22
N VAL A 591 -30.77 -24.10 39.19
CA VAL A 591 -29.53 -23.32 39.34
C VAL A 591 -28.29 -24.22 39.45
N THR A 592 -28.42 -25.43 40.02
CA THR A 592 -27.35 -26.46 40.00
C THR A 592 -26.96 -26.92 38.60
N CYS A 593 -27.76 -26.59 37.58
CA CYS A 593 -27.62 -27.09 36.23
C CYS A 593 -27.64 -28.64 36.14
N THR A 594 -28.34 -29.30 37.08
CA THR A 594 -28.39 -30.77 37.20
C THR A 594 -28.98 -31.36 35.91
N PRO A 595 -28.21 -32.15 35.12
CA PRO A 595 -28.66 -32.63 33.83
C PRO A 595 -29.83 -33.61 33.97
N ARG A 596 -30.79 -33.50 33.06
CA ARG A 596 -31.94 -34.38 32.92
C ARG A 596 -32.05 -34.87 31.49
N GLU A 597 -32.54 -36.09 31.33
CA GLU A 597 -32.72 -36.73 30.02
C GLU A 597 -34.21 -36.85 29.70
N PHE A 598 -34.53 -36.86 28.40
CA PHE A 598 -35.88 -37.01 27.88
C PHE A 598 -35.84 -37.78 26.55
N GLU A 599 -36.85 -38.61 26.32
CA GLU A 599 -36.98 -39.39 25.09
C GLU A 599 -37.84 -38.65 24.04
N ARG A 600 -37.62 -38.96 22.76
CA ARG A 600 -38.27 -38.26 21.63
C ARG A 600 -39.16 -39.23 20.86
N HIS A 601 -40.40 -38.85 20.59
CA HIS A 601 -41.38 -39.64 19.85
C HIS A 601 -41.94 -38.84 18.67
N PHE A 602 -42.07 -39.47 17.50
CA PHE A 602 -42.56 -38.84 16.27
C PHE A 602 -43.63 -39.69 15.60
N GLY A 603 -44.75 -39.07 15.21
CA GLY A 603 -45.89 -39.76 14.60
C GLY A 603 -47.10 -39.89 15.53
N ALA A 604 -48.18 -40.48 15.05
CA ALA A 604 -49.50 -40.43 15.71
C ALA A 604 -49.68 -41.36 16.93
N ASP A 605 -48.74 -42.28 17.18
CA ASP A 605 -48.82 -43.27 18.26
C ASP A 605 -48.35 -42.72 19.62
N LYS A 606 -48.85 -43.29 20.73
CA LYS A 606 -48.60 -42.82 22.10
C LYS A 606 -47.44 -43.59 22.78
N PRO A 607 -46.51 -42.94 23.49
CA PRO A 607 -45.46 -43.61 24.28
C PRO A 607 -46.02 -44.37 25.50
N THR A 608 -45.32 -45.44 25.93
CA THR A 608 -45.79 -46.37 26.97
C THR A 608 -45.35 -45.99 28.39
N ASP A 609 -44.07 -45.67 28.59
CA ASP A 609 -43.41 -45.69 29.92
C ASP A 609 -43.54 -44.36 30.69
N THR A 610 -44.72 -43.74 30.57
CA THR A 610 -44.99 -42.31 30.90
C THR A 610 -45.04 -41.96 32.39
N ALA A 611 -44.66 -42.87 33.28
CA ALA A 611 -44.64 -42.66 34.74
C ALA A 611 -43.22 -42.50 35.34
N GLU A 612 -42.18 -42.92 34.62
CA GLU A 612 -40.79 -42.92 35.12
C GLU A 612 -39.84 -42.01 34.32
N LYS A 613 -40.28 -41.55 33.14
CA LYS A 613 -39.47 -40.80 32.16
C LYS A 613 -40.18 -39.55 31.65
N CYS A 614 -39.42 -38.59 31.14
CA CYS A 614 -39.92 -37.43 30.41
C CYS A 614 -39.92 -37.69 28.89
N TYR A 615 -40.98 -37.28 28.19
CA TYR A 615 -41.12 -37.47 26.73
C TYR A 615 -41.46 -36.17 26.00
N PHE A 616 -40.82 -35.96 24.84
CA PHE A 616 -41.26 -34.99 23.82
C PHE A 616 -41.91 -35.75 22.66
N TRP A 617 -43.22 -35.57 22.46
CA TRP A 617 -44.00 -36.27 21.43
C TRP A 617 -44.51 -35.29 20.37
N CYS A 618 -43.98 -35.40 19.16
CA CYS A 618 -44.25 -34.49 18.05
C CYS A 618 -45.14 -35.14 16.97
N VAL A 619 -46.21 -34.44 16.60
CA VAL A 619 -47.17 -34.79 15.54
C VAL A 619 -47.25 -33.62 14.55
N ASP A 620 -47.33 -33.92 13.26
CA ASP A 620 -47.40 -32.92 12.20
C ASP A 620 -48.80 -32.86 11.55
N GLY A 621 -49.13 -31.69 10.98
CA GLY A 621 -50.42 -31.41 10.33
C GLY A 621 -50.67 -32.12 9.01
N TRP A 622 -49.72 -32.92 8.51
CA TRP A 622 -49.92 -33.81 7.36
C TRP A 622 -50.24 -35.25 7.80
N SER A 623 -49.81 -35.67 9.00
CA SER A 623 -50.11 -37.00 9.57
C SER A 623 -51.29 -37.05 10.55
N SER A 624 -51.65 -35.94 11.20
CA SER A 624 -52.87 -35.86 12.03
C SER A 624 -53.43 -34.44 12.17
N ASN A 625 -54.51 -34.30 12.94
CA ASN A 625 -55.14 -33.00 13.24
C ASN A 625 -55.00 -32.60 14.72
N ILE A 626 -55.13 -31.30 14.99
CA ILE A 626 -54.97 -30.69 16.32
C ILE A 626 -55.96 -31.25 17.35
N SER A 627 -57.18 -31.61 16.94
CA SER A 627 -58.22 -32.17 17.82
C SER A 627 -57.84 -33.53 18.37
N ASN A 628 -57.25 -34.40 17.54
CA ASN A 628 -56.73 -35.70 17.95
C ASN A 628 -55.56 -35.56 18.92
N VAL A 629 -54.62 -34.63 18.65
CA VAL A 629 -53.48 -34.37 19.54
C VAL A 629 -53.96 -33.84 20.90
N ARG A 630 -54.92 -32.91 20.92
CA ARG A 630 -55.49 -32.38 22.16
C ARG A 630 -56.21 -33.47 22.97
N ALA A 631 -56.99 -34.34 22.32
CA ALA A 631 -57.64 -35.48 22.99
C ALA A 631 -56.64 -36.49 23.57
N ASN A 632 -55.56 -36.79 22.83
CA ASN A 632 -54.50 -37.68 23.29
C ASN A 632 -53.68 -37.08 24.45
N SER A 633 -53.47 -35.75 24.46
CA SER A 633 -52.85 -35.01 25.57
C SER A 633 -53.76 -35.00 26.81
N ALA A 634 -55.08 -34.82 26.65
CA ALA A 634 -56.04 -34.89 27.75
C ALA A 634 -56.02 -36.27 28.45
N ALA A 635 -55.84 -37.34 27.68
CA ALA A 635 -55.73 -38.71 28.18
C ALA A 635 -54.38 -39.05 28.88
N LEU A 636 -53.57 -38.05 29.24
CA LEU A 636 -52.34 -38.19 30.04
C LEU A 636 -52.46 -37.61 31.47
N GLY A 637 -53.42 -36.71 31.72
CA GLY A 637 -53.71 -36.14 33.04
C GLY A 637 -52.71 -35.09 33.56
N THR A 638 -53.17 -34.28 34.51
CA THR A 638 -52.58 -32.97 34.91
C THR A 638 -51.13 -32.99 35.40
N ASN A 639 -50.64 -34.15 35.89
CA ASN A 639 -49.28 -34.30 36.43
C ASN A 639 -48.37 -35.13 35.49
N SER A 640 -48.68 -35.17 34.19
CA SER A 640 -47.88 -35.94 33.23
C SER A 640 -46.47 -35.36 33.04
N SER A 641 -45.53 -36.24 32.67
CA SER A 641 -44.16 -35.93 32.24
C SER A 641 -44.01 -35.90 30.71
N VAL A 642 -45.13 -35.91 29.96
CA VAL A 642 -45.16 -35.95 28.49
C VAL A 642 -45.59 -34.59 27.94
N LEU A 643 -44.73 -33.98 27.12
CA LEU A 643 -45.06 -32.80 26.32
C LEU A 643 -45.51 -33.23 24.92
N CYS A 644 -46.74 -32.90 24.55
CA CYS A 644 -47.24 -33.09 23.19
C CYS A 644 -47.01 -31.82 22.35
N ALA A 645 -46.59 -31.97 21.10
CA ALA A 645 -46.34 -30.88 20.16
C ALA A 645 -47.07 -31.13 18.83
N PHE A 646 -47.77 -30.13 18.32
CA PHE A 646 -48.44 -30.16 17.02
C PHE A 646 -47.87 -29.09 16.08
N ILE A 647 -47.35 -29.48 14.92
CA ILE A 647 -46.84 -28.57 13.89
C ILE A 647 -47.93 -28.35 12.83
N PRO A 648 -48.51 -27.15 12.68
CA PRO A 648 -49.54 -26.90 11.68
C PRO A 648 -48.98 -26.89 10.26
N LYS A 649 -49.86 -27.14 9.28
CA LYS A 649 -49.58 -26.84 7.88
C LYS A 649 -49.47 -25.33 7.67
N VAL A 650 -48.48 -24.89 6.89
CA VAL A 650 -48.24 -23.47 6.57
C VAL A 650 -47.76 -23.37 5.14
N GLU A 651 -48.27 -22.39 4.38
CA GLU A 651 -47.77 -22.00 3.06
C GLU A 651 -47.59 -23.22 2.11
N GLU A 652 -48.61 -24.11 2.04
CA GLU A 652 -48.49 -25.45 1.45
C GLU A 652 -48.08 -25.44 -0.03
N ASP A 653 -48.59 -24.49 -0.82
CA ASP A 653 -48.23 -24.34 -2.24
C ASP A 653 -46.83 -23.76 -2.44
N THR A 654 -46.38 -22.78 -1.64
CA THR A 654 -45.02 -22.23 -1.79
C THR A 654 -43.96 -23.18 -1.24
N LEU A 655 -44.28 -24.00 -0.23
CA LEU A 655 -43.42 -25.09 0.22
C LEU A 655 -43.28 -26.18 -0.86
N ARG A 656 -44.39 -26.49 -1.56
CA ARG A 656 -44.40 -27.40 -2.72
C ARG A 656 -43.50 -26.87 -3.84
N ASP A 657 -43.64 -25.58 -4.18
CA ASP A 657 -42.82 -24.90 -5.19
C ASP A 657 -41.34 -24.80 -4.79
N ALA A 658 -41.03 -24.49 -3.52
CA ALA A 658 -39.65 -24.38 -3.04
C ALA A 658 -38.95 -25.75 -3.05
N ILE A 659 -39.63 -26.82 -2.64
CA ILE A 659 -39.13 -28.21 -2.75
C ILE A 659 -38.94 -28.60 -4.23
N ALA A 660 -39.87 -28.22 -5.12
CA ALA A 660 -39.73 -28.47 -6.55
C ALA A 660 -38.54 -27.71 -7.17
N ASN A 661 -38.34 -26.44 -6.82
CA ASN A 661 -37.22 -25.61 -7.27
C ASN A 661 -35.87 -26.17 -6.78
N PHE A 662 -35.76 -26.48 -5.49
CA PHE A 662 -34.55 -27.07 -4.89
C PHE A 662 -34.17 -28.38 -5.60
N LYS A 663 -35.15 -29.27 -5.78
CA LYS A 663 -34.91 -30.58 -6.39
C LYS A 663 -34.70 -30.49 -7.92
N ALA A 664 -35.28 -29.50 -8.60
CA ALA A 664 -35.01 -29.25 -10.01
C ALA A 664 -33.57 -28.74 -10.23
N ALA A 665 -33.13 -27.73 -9.47
CA ALA A 665 -31.77 -27.21 -9.53
C ALA A 665 -30.73 -28.30 -9.19
N ASP A 666 -30.97 -29.09 -8.14
CA ASP A 666 -30.11 -30.22 -7.79
C ASP A 666 -30.07 -31.31 -8.88
N GLN A 667 -31.19 -31.59 -9.57
CA GLN A 667 -31.21 -32.52 -10.70
C GLN A 667 -30.42 -31.99 -11.91
N VAL A 668 -30.55 -30.70 -12.26
CA VAL A 668 -29.79 -30.07 -13.35
C VAL A 668 -28.29 -30.07 -13.06
N LEU A 669 -27.90 -29.66 -11.84
CA LEU A 669 -26.50 -29.64 -11.40
C LEU A 669 -25.88 -31.05 -11.43
N ASN A 670 -26.60 -32.08 -11.00
CA ASN A 670 -26.10 -33.46 -11.06
C ASN A 670 -26.09 -34.04 -12.48
N ALA A 671 -27.03 -33.65 -13.35
CA ALA A 671 -27.08 -34.11 -14.75
C ALA A 671 -25.99 -33.47 -15.63
N ARG A 672 -25.80 -32.15 -15.54
CA ARG A 672 -24.79 -31.40 -16.33
C ARG A 672 -23.39 -31.39 -15.70
N LYS A 673 -23.18 -32.05 -14.55
CA LYS A 673 -21.91 -32.13 -13.80
C LYS A 673 -20.66 -32.45 -14.64
N ASN A 674 -20.80 -33.29 -15.67
CA ASN A 674 -19.72 -33.71 -16.56
C ASN A 674 -19.54 -32.81 -17.81
N GLN A 675 -20.32 -31.73 -17.93
CA GLN A 675 -20.36 -30.83 -19.09
C GLN A 675 -19.80 -29.42 -18.77
N ILE A 676 -19.32 -29.19 -17.54
CA ILE A 676 -18.77 -27.91 -17.07
C ILE A 676 -17.33 -27.74 -17.58
N THR A 677 -17.18 -27.54 -18.89
CA THR A 677 -15.88 -27.43 -19.58
C THR A 677 -15.58 -26.03 -20.12
N THR A 678 -16.61 -25.23 -20.43
CA THR A 678 -16.47 -23.84 -20.90
C THR A 678 -16.68 -22.84 -19.75
N ILE A 679 -16.26 -21.59 -19.95
CA ILE A 679 -16.46 -20.50 -18.97
C ILE A 679 -17.97 -20.24 -18.78
N GLU A 680 -18.72 -20.13 -19.88
CA GLU A 680 -20.18 -19.94 -19.84
C GLU A 680 -20.92 -21.07 -19.10
N ALA A 681 -20.40 -22.30 -19.14
CA ALA A 681 -20.96 -23.43 -18.40
C ALA A 681 -20.63 -23.40 -16.89
N LYS A 682 -19.52 -22.75 -16.48
CA LYS A 682 -19.25 -22.46 -15.06
C LYS A 682 -20.20 -21.39 -14.54
N GLU A 683 -20.31 -20.27 -15.27
CA GLU A 683 -21.20 -19.15 -14.94
C GLU A 683 -22.67 -19.63 -14.82
N ALA A 684 -23.14 -20.47 -15.76
CA ALA A 684 -24.47 -21.09 -15.68
C ALA A 684 -24.62 -22.08 -14.51
N SER A 685 -23.57 -22.85 -14.17
CA SER A 685 -23.58 -23.75 -13.01
C SER A 685 -23.64 -23.00 -11.68
N GLN A 686 -22.92 -21.88 -11.55
CA GLN A 686 -22.96 -21.03 -10.36
C GLN A 686 -24.37 -20.43 -10.17
N SER A 687 -25.01 -19.95 -11.24
CA SER A 687 -26.39 -19.44 -11.19
C SER A 687 -27.40 -20.50 -10.71
N MET A 688 -27.25 -21.77 -11.13
CA MET A 688 -28.08 -22.87 -10.63
C MET A 688 -27.75 -23.30 -9.20
N GLU A 689 -26.49 -23.16 -8.76
CA GLU A 689 -26.09 -23.40 -7.37
C GLU A 689 -26.66 -22.33 -6.42
N THR A 690 -26.67 -21.05 -6.84
CA THR A 690 -27.40 -19.96 -6.17
C THR A 690 -28.91 -20.25 -6.11
N THR A 691 -29.52 -20.65 -7.23
CA THR A 691 -30.95 -21.02 -7.28
C THR A 691 -31.29 -22.15 -6.31
N ARG A 692 -30.43 -23.18 -6.22
CA ARG A 692 -30.58 -24.28 -5.24
C ARG A 692 -30.45 -23.76 -3.79
N LEU A 693 -29.50 -22.87 -3.52
CA LEU A 693 -29.28 -22.31 -2.18
C LEU A 693 -30.45 -21.41 -1.73
N GLN A 694 -30.98 -20.58 -2.63
CA GLN A 694 -32.19 -19.77 -2.39
C GLN A 694 -33.40 -20.66 -2.10
N ALA A 695 -33.63 -21.70 -2.91
CA ALA A 695 -34.73 -22.64 -2.69
C ALA A 695 -34.56 -23.41 -1.36
N GLN A 696 -33.35 -23.79 -0.97
CA GLN A 696 -33.06 -24.37 0.35
C GLN A 696 -33.38 -23.38 1.49
N ASN A 697 -32.93 -22.12 1.37
CA ASN A 697 -33.23 -21.07 2.35
C ASN A 697 -34.74 -20.80 2.48
N GLU A 698 -35.49 -20.91 1.38
CA GLU A 698 -36.95 -20.73 1.36
C GLU A 698 -37.70 -21.93 1.96
N ILE A 699 -37.26 -23.16 1.69
CA ILE A 699 -37.74 -24.36 2.41
C ILE A 699 -37.52 -24.18 3.91
N ASP A 700 -36.30 -23.77 4.32
CA ASP A 700 -35.98 -23.57 5.73
C ASP A 700 -36.75 -22.37 6.32
N ARG A 701 -37.04 -21.31 5.55
CA ARG A 701 -37.93 -20.20 5.98
C ARG A 701 -39.34 -20.72 6.27
N ILE A 702 -39.93 -21.46 5.34
CA ILE A 702 -41.32 -21.93 5.47
C ILE A 702 -41.46 -23.00 6.54
N LEU A 703 -40.53 -23.96 6.62
CA LEU A 703 -40.54 -24.97 7.68
C LEU A 703 -40.29 -24.33 9.05
N LYS A 704 -39.40 -23.33 9.15
CA LYS A 704 -39.22 -22.52 10.38
C LYS A 704 -40.47 -21.69 10.70
N SER A 705 -41.20 -21.17 9.71
CA SER A 705 -42.53 -20.53 9.87
C SER A 705 -43.57 -21.52 10.42
N ALA A 706 -43.56 -22.78 9.97
CA ALA A 706 -44.43 -23.85 10.48
C ALA A 706 -44.08 -24.27 11.91
N VAL A 707 -42.79 -24.50 12.20
CA VAL A 707 -42.33 -24.86 13.55
C VAL A 707 -42.45 -23.70 14.55
N ASN A 708 -42.31 -22.44 14.11
CA ASN A 708 -42.61 -21.26 14.92
C ASN A 708 -44.11 -21.07 15.21
N LYS A 709 -44.99 -21.86 14.59
CA LYS A 709 -46.44 -21.91 14.87
C LYS A 709 -46.85 -23.23 15.56
N MET A 710 -45.89 -23.97 16.11
CA MET A 710 -46.13 -25.22 16.83
C MET A 710 -46.96 -24.96 18.10
N SER A 711 -48.12 -25.60 18.21
CA SER A 711 -48.90 -25.63 19.46
C SER A 711 -48.34 -26.69 20.42
N LEU A 712 -48.15 -26.32 21.68
CA LEU A 712 -47.74 -27.23 22.76
C LEU A 712 -48.94 -27.58 23.64
N PHE A 713 -49.10 -28.87 23.94
CA PHE A 713 -50.22 -29.39 24.73
C PHE A 713 -49.73 -30.20 25.93
N VAL A 714 -50.14 -29.79 27.11
CA VAL A 714 -49.93 -30.52 28.37
C VAL A 714 -51.31 -30.82 28.95
N SER A 715 -51.58 -32.10 29.20
CA SER A 715 -52.83 -32.55 29.83
C SER A 715 -54.13 -32.16 29.11
N GLY A 716 -54.06 -31.84 27.81
CA GLY A 716 -55.20 -31.41 27.00
C GLY A 716 -55.38 -29.89 26.87
N ASP A 717 -54.72 -29.10 27.72
CA ASP A 717 -54.69 -27.65 27.61
C ASP A 717 -53.54 -27.18 26.70
N GLU A 718 -53.74 -26.05 26.01
CA GLU A 718 -52.76 -25.45 25.10
C GLU A 718 -51.92 -24.42 25.85
N VAL A 719 -50.61 -24.61 25.91
CA VAL A 719 -49.73 -23.79 26.75
C VAL A 719 -49.21 -22.59 25.95
N SER A 720 -49.33 -21.39 26.55
CA SER A 720 -48.95 -20.13 25.90
C SER A 720 -47.46 -19.79 26.08
N THR A 721 -46.94 -18.92 25.23
CA THR A 721 -45.53 -18.92 24.81
C THR A 721 -44.65 -17.89 25.52
N ASP A 722 -43.56 -18.38 26.15
CA ASP A 722 -42.29 -17.66 26.26
C ASP A 722 -41.65 -17.45 24.86
N PRO A 723 -40.74 -16.47 24.68
CA PRO A 723 -40.54 -15.79 23.39
C PRO A 723 -39.89 -16.58 22.24
N THR A 724 -39.42 -17.81 22.46
CA THR A 724 -39.02 -18.71 21.36
C THR A 724 -39.55 -20.12 21.59
N ILE A 725 -39.92 -20.83 20.52
CA ILE A 725 -40.45 -22.20 20.66
C ILE A 725 -39.42 -23.23 21.19
N PRO A 726 -38.10 -23.15 20.88
CA PRO A 726 -37.09 -23.93 21.60
C PRO A 726 -37.10 -23.68 23.12
N ASP A 727 -37.31 -22.43 23.56
CA ASP A 727 -37.40 -22.09 24.98
C ASP A 727 -38.75 -22.50 25.59
N ALA A 728 -39.87 -22.41 24.85
CA ALA A 728 -41.17 -22.93 25.30
C ALA A 728 -41.14 -24.45 25.46
N ILE A 729 -40.55 -25.19 24.51
CA ILE A 729 -40.33 -26.65 24.62
C ILE A 729 -39.44 -26.95 25.83
N LYS A 730 -38.36 -26.19 26.03
CA LYS A 730 -37.46 -26.35 27.19
C LYS A 730 -38.16 -26.02 28.51
N ASN A 731 -39.01 -24.99 28.57
CA ASN A 731 -39.74 -24.57 29.76
C ASN A 731 -40.84 -25.58 30.10
N GLU A 732 -41.59 -26.09 29.12
CA GLU A 732 -42.60 -27.13 29.38
C GLU A 732 -42.00 -28.51 29.65
N LEU A 733 -40.87 -28.88 29.03
CA LEU A 733 -40.12 -30.07 29.47
C LEU A 733 -39.54 -29.89 30.88
N ASN A 734 -39.12 -28.67 31.25
CA ASN A 734 -38.74 -28.35 32.63
C ASN A 734 -39.95 -28.41 33.58
N ASN A 735 -41.16 -28.03 33.15
CA ASN A 735 -42.39 -28.16 33.95
C ASN A 735 -42.78 -29.64 34.13
N CYS A 736 -42.72 -30.46 33.08
CA CYS A 736 -42.83 -31.93 33.15
C CYS A 736 -41.80 -32.54 34.12
N ILE A 737 -40.57 -32.03 34.14
CA ILE A 737 -39.51 -32.43 35.07
C ILE A 737 -39.75 -31.91 36.51
N ILE A 738 -40.38 -30.74 36.68
CA ILE A 738 -40.83 -30.24 37.98
C ILE A 738 -42.00 -31.09 38.49
N ASN A 739 -42.91 -31.58 37.64
CA ASN A 739 -43.95 -32.53 38.03
C ASN A 739 -43.36 -33.88 38.47
N LEU A 740 -42.24 -34.31 37.87
CA LEU A 740 -41.50 -35.53 38.22
C LEU A 740 -40.66 -35.37 39.51
N TYR A 741 -40.15 -34.17 39.79
CA TYR A 741 -39.34 -33.84 40.98
C TYR A 741 -39.79 -32.51 41.65
N PRO A 742 -41.02 -32.42 42.19
CA PRO A 742 -41.60 -31.17 42.70
C PRO A 742 -40.81 -30.50 43.83
N ARG A 743 -40.06 -31.27 44.63
CA ARG A 743 -39.24 -30.76 45.75
C ARG A 743 -37.80 -30.46 45.35
N PHE A 744 -37.45 -30.49 44.06
CA PHE A 744 -36.06 -30.30 43.61
C PHE A 744 -35.47 -28.94 43.99
N LYS A 745 -36.26 -27.86 43.88
CA LYS A 745 -35.84 -26.46 44.16
C LYS A 745 -35.24 -26.25 45.56
N GLU A 746 -35.50 -27.16 46.49
CA GLU A 746 -34.98 -27.08 47.87
C GLU A 746 -33.46 -27.31 47.94
N ALA A 747 -32.86 -28.06 46.99
CA ALA A 747 -31.43 -28.39 46.96
C ALA A 747 -30.61 -27.72 45.87
N ASP A 748 -31.18 -26.70 45.27
CA ASP A 748 -30.78 -26.21 43.97
C ASP A 748 -29.85 -24.99 44.06
N GLN A 749 -28.60 -25.21 44.50
CA GLN A 749 -27.60 -24.16 44.72
C GLN A 749 -26.20 -24.60 44.19
N ILE A 750 -25.47 -23.72 43.49
CA ILE A 750 -24.15 -24.06 42.87
C ILE A 750 -23.04 -24.05 43.92
N GLY A 751 -22.21 -25.11 43.96
CA GLY A 751 -20.97 -25.15 44.75
C GLY A 751 -20.91 -26.22 45.83
N TRP A 752 -21.93 -27.10 45.92
CA TRP A 752 -21.99 -28.19 46.89
C TRP A 752 -20.78 -29.15 46.88
N ASP A 753 -20.05 -29.24 45.77
CA ASP A 753 -18.78 -29.95 45.63
C ASP A 753 -17.66 -29.35 46.53
N LYS A 754 -17.59 -28.02 46.57
CA LYS A 754 -16.62 -27.25 47.38
C LYS A 754 -17.09 -27.14 48.82
N VAL A 755 -18.41 -26.98 49.03
CA VAL A 755 -19.05 -27.14 50.34
C VAL A 755 -18.60 -28.45 50.99
N PHE A 756 -18.73 -29.58 50.26
CA PHE A 756 -18.28 -30.89 50.71
C PHE A 756 -16.78 -30.90 51.04
N ALA A 757 -15.93 -30.38 50.15
CA ALA A 757 -14.47 -30.44 50.29
C ALA A 757 -13.92 -29.60 51.47
N ASP A 758 -14.56 -28.48 51.80
CA ASP A 758 -14.21 -27.67 52.97
C ASP A 758 -14.82 -28.24 54.28
N ALA A 759 -16.08 -28.71 54.25
CA ALA A 759 -16.71 -29.38 55.39
C ALA A 759 -16.03 -30.70 55.78
N ALA A 760 -15.50 -31.46 54.82
CA ALA A 760 -14.69 -32.66 55.07
C ALA A 760 -13.37 -32.35 55.80
N LYS A 761 -12.97 -31.08 55.90
CA LYS A 761 -11.83 -30.59 56.70
C LYS A 761 -12.28 -29.96 58.02
N ALA A 762 -13.53 -30.17 58.43
CA ALA A 762 -14.17 -29.61 59.63
C ALA A 762 -14.20 -28.06 59.68
N LYS A 763 -14.27 -27.40 58.53
CA LYS A 763 -14.55 -25.96 58.44
C LYS A 763 -16.06 -25.68 58.59
N PRO A 764 -16.49 -24.78 59.50
CA PRO A 764 -17.90 -24.47 59.64
C PRO A 764 -18.45 -23.53 58.56
N ASP A 765 -17.60 -22.69 57.97
CA ASP A 765 -17.95 -21.66 56.97
C ASP A 765 -18.31 -22.22 55.57
N ALA A 766 -18.47 -23.53 55.43
CA ALA A 766 -18.51 -24.21 54.15
C ALA A 766 -19.69 -23.79 53.23
N LEU A 767 -20.83 -23.30 53.75
CA LEU A 767 -21.96 -22.87 52.91
C LEU A 767 -21.75 -21.56 52.13
N ASN A 768 -20.66 -20.83 52.39
CA ASN A 768 -20.24 -19.70 51.55
C ASN A 768 -20.05 -20.09 50.09
N ARG A 769 -19.64 -21.35 49.88
CA ARG A 769 -19.42 -21.92 48.55
C ARG A 769 -20.71 -22.01 47.72
N ILE A 770 -21.88 -21.99 48.36
CA ILE A 770 -23.21 -21.89 47.75
C ILE A 770 -23.89 -20.53 48.00
N SER A 771 -23.11 -19.51 48.36
CA SER A 771 -23.57 -18.14 48.67
C SER A 771 -24.57 -18.02 49.82
N TYR A 772 -24.69 -19.03 50.68
CA TYR A 772 -25.63 -19.02 51.81
C TYR A 772 -24.93 -18.66 53.13
N THR A 773 -25.47 -17.66 53.82
CA THR A 773 -24.79 -16.96 54.93
C THR A 773 -25.67 -16.78 56.19
N GLY A 774 -26.79 -17.49 56.28
CA GLY A 774 -27.59 -17.63 57.51
C GLY A 774 -27.34 -18.96 58.23
N ASP A 775 -28.02 -19.24 59.34
CA ASP A 775 -27.88 -20.50 60.07
C ASP A 775 -28.27 -21.71 59.21
N VAL A 776 -27.45 -22.77 59.17
CA VAL A 776 -27.74 -23.95 58.31
C VAL A 776 -28.81 -24.85 58.89
N GLU A 777 -29.23 -24.61 60.14
CA GLU A 777 -30.50 -25.13 60.64
C GLU A 777 -31.68 -24.76 59.73
N ASN A 778 -31.60 -23.56 59.15
CA ASN A 778 -32.65 -22.93 58.38
C ASN A 778 -32.45 -23.04 56.86
N GLN A 779 -31.32 -23.60 56.40
CA GLN A 779 -31.11 -23.88 54.98
C GLN A 779 -32.04 -25.04 54.55
N PRO A 780 -32.78 -24.96 53.42
CA PRO A 780 -33.87 -25.89 53.12
C PRO A 780 -33.47 -27.39 53.03
N VAL A 781 -32.42 -27.73 52.27
CA VAL A 781 -31.88 -29.11 52.16
C VAL A 781 -31.58 -29.66 53.54
N CYS A 782 -30.86 -28.84 54.29
CA CYS A 782 -30.37 -29.20 55.60
C CYS A 782 -31.56 -29.50 56.50
N LYS A 783 -32.46 -28.53 56.68
CA LYS A 783 -33.68 -28.63 57.46
C LYS A 783 -34.50 -29.90 57.15
N GLU A 784 -34.64 -30.27 55.88
CA GLU A 784 -35.35 -31.49 55.45
C GLU A 784 -34.59 -32.78 55.73
N ILE A 785 -33.30 -32.84 55.36
CA ILE A 785 -32.42 -33.97 55.68
C ILE A 785 -32.49 -34.26 57.19
N LEU A 786 -32.51 -33.20 58.00
CA LEU A 786 -32.48 -33.20 59.46
C LEU A 786 -33.81 -33.61 60.11
N GLN A 787 -34.94 -33.26 59.50
CA GLN A 787 -36.25 -33.81 59.89
C GLN A 787 -36.32 -35.31 59.61
N TYR A 788 -35.92 -35.76 58.42
CA TYR A 788 -35.92 -37.19 58.05
C TYR A 788 -34.89 -38.03 58.82
N ILE A 789 -33.84 -37.39 59.31
CA ILE A 789 -32.74 -37.99 60.09
C ILE A 789 -33.19 -38.56 61.43
N THR A 790 -34.31 -38.10 61.99
CA THR A 790 -34.83 -38.53 63.28
C THR A 790 -35.73 -39.76 63.08
N PRO A 791 -35.48 -40.93 63.72
CA PRO A 791 -34.59 -41.16 64.87
C PRO A 791 -33.16 -41.65 64.52
N GLY A 792 -32.88 -41.95 63.26
CA GLY A 792 -31.54 -42.31 62.77
C GLY A 792 -31.61 -42.92 61.36
N LYS A 793 -30.85 -42.39 60.40
CA LYS A 793 -30.89 -42.80 58.98
C LYS A 793 -29.52 -42.90 58.33
N LYS A 794 -29.31 -43.98 57.55
CA LYS A 794 -28.07 -44.22 56.79
C LYS A 794 -27.96 -43.29 55.59
N GLY A 795 -26.73 -42.86 55.26
CA GLY A 795 -26.48 -42.02 54.08
C GLY A 795 -26.93 -42.61 52.74
N SER A 796 -26.96 -43.94 52.57
CA SER A 796 -27.53 -44.56 51.37
C SER A 796 -29.06 -44.47 51.32
N GLU A 797 -29.74 -44.61 52.46
CA GLU A 797 -31.20 -44.42 52.57
C GLU A 797 -31.57 -42.95 52.31
N ILE A 798 -30.76 -42.01 52.81
CA ILE A 798 -30.95 -40.57 52.57
C ILE A 798 -30.69 -40.24 51.10
N ASN A 799 -29.54 -40.62 50.54
CA ASN A 799 -29.23 -40.42 49.11
C ASN A 799 -30.35 -40.99 48.23
N SER A 800 -30.74 -42.26 48.41
CA SER A 800 -31.73 -42.92 47.55
C SER A 800 -33.13 -42.33 47.66
N LYS A 801 -33.56 -41.87 48.86
CA LYS A 801 -34.85 -41.18 49.03
C LYS A 801 -34.84 -39.83 48.30
N TYR A 802 -33.78 -39.05 48.48
CA TYR A 802 -33.74 -37.66 48.01
C TYR A 802 -33.27 -37.50 46.56
N SER A 803 -32.62 -38.50 45.95
CA SER A 803 -32.33 -38.52 44.51
C SER A 803 -33.47 -39.12 43.66
N GLY A 804 -34.48 -39.73 44.27
CA GLY A 804 -35.60 -40.39 43.59
C GLY A 804 -36.74 -39.46 43.18
N HIS A 805 -37.78 -40.04 42.56
CA HIS A 805 -39.04 -39.39 42.21
C HIS A 805 -39.58 -38.54 43.38
N GLY A 806 -40.05 -37.32 43.09
CA GLY A 806 -40.50 -36.36 44.12
C GLY A 806 -39.44 -35.34 44.53
N PHE A 807 -38.16 -35.74 44.66
CA PHE A 807 -37.07 -34.87 45.14
C PHE A 807 -35.98 -34.63 44.10
N GLY A 808 -35.39 -35.69 43.52
CA GLY A 808 -34.40 -35.62 42.44
C GLY A 808 -33.07 -34.92 42.76
N TRP A 809 -32.76 -34.63 44.02
CA TRP A 809 -31.60 -33.82 44.44
C TRP A 809 -30.27 -34.41 43.99
N SER A 810 -29.30 -33.53 43.70
CA SER A 810 -27.96 -33.94 43.27
C SER A 810 -27.17 -34.59 44.41
N LYS A 811 -26.32 -35.56 44.07
CA LYS A 811 -25.53 -36.32 45.06
C LYS A 811 -24.60 -35.42 45.88
N ASP A 812 -23.99 -34.42 45.25
CA ASP A 812 -23.16 -33.43 45.93
C ASP A 812 -23.95 -32.55 46.89
N ALA A 813 -25.21 -32.18 46.57
CA ALA A 813 -26.05 -31.44 47.50
C ALA A 813 -26.41 -32.25 48.75
N ILE A 814 -26.81 -33.52 48.59
CA ILE A 814 -27.17 -34.38 49.72
C ILE A 814 -25.95 -34.66 50.61
N GLU A 815 -24.83 -35.10 50.02
CA GLU A 815 -23.60 -35.43 50.75
C GLU A 815 -22.90 -34.18 51.32
N GLY A 816 -22.95 -33.06 50.59
CA GLY A 816 -22.41 -31.77 51.01
C GLY A 816 -23.15 -31.19 52.20
N ALA A 817 -24.50 -31.14 52.13
CA ALA A 817 -25.33 -30.77 53.28
C ALA A 817 -24.97 -31.64 54.49
N ILE A 818 -25.08 -32.97 54.38
CA ILE A 818 -24.71 -33.92 55.43
C ILE A 818 -23.37 -33.59 56.11
N MET A 819 -22.33 -33.28 55.33
CA MET A 819 -20.98 -33.02 55.86
C MET A 819 -20.81 -31.63 56.49
N VAL A 820 -21.44 -30.57 55.98
CA VAL A 820 -21.36 -29.22 56.58
C VAL A 820 -21.94 -29.22 57.96
N LEU A 821 -23.12 -29.80 58.04
CA LEU A 821 -23.84 -30.02 59.26
C LEU A 821 -22.91 -30.73 60.30
N PHE A 822 -21.94 -31.54 59.85
CA PHE A 822 -20.95 -32.27 60.68
C PHE A 822 -19.79 -31.43 61.15
N ALA A 823 -19.20 -30.71 60.21
CA ALA A 823 -18.12 -29.77 60.47
C ALA A 823 -18.55 -28.80 61.57
N CYS A 824 -19.80 -28.37 61.54
CA CYS A 824 -20.36 -27.44 62.50
C CYS A 824 -20.90 -28.10 63.78
N ASN A 825 -20.34 -29.25 64.20
CA ASN A 825 -20.58 -29.93 65.49
C ASN A 825 -22.01 -30.37 65.82
N LYS A 826 -22.95 -30.20 64.89
CA LYS A 826 -24.35 -30.42 65.19
C LYS A 826 -24.77 -31.80 64.73
N ILE A 827 -24.38 -32.27 63.53
CA ILE A 827 -24.50 -33.71 63.21
C ILE A 827 -23.64 -34.58 64.13
N LYS A 828 -24.13 -35.80 64.39
CA LYS A 828 -23.37 -36.84 65.07
C LYS A 828 -23.47 -38.12 64.27
N ALA A 829 -22.31 -38.67 63.92
CA ALA A 829 -22.14 -39.79 63.00
C ALA A 829 -21.79 -41.10 63.71
N GLU A 830 -22.33 -42.21 63.22
CA GLU A 830 -22.08 -43.57 63.70
C GLU A 830 -21.74 -44.50 62.52
N ASP A 831 -20.71 -45.33 62.66
CA ASP A 831 -20.20 -46.21 61.60
C ASP A 831 -20.97 -47.54 61.45
N GLU A 832 -20.52 -48.39 60.52
CA GLU A 832 -21.13 -49.69 60.22
C GLU A 832 -21.08 -50.69 61.39
N TYR A 833 -20.26 -50.42 62.41
CA TYR A 833 -20.16 -51.16 63.68
C TYR A 833 -20.76 -50.39 64.88
N ARG A 834 -21.51 -49.30 64.63
CA ARG A 834 -22.08 -48.36 65.61
C ARG A 834 -21.07 -47.66 66.51
N LYS A 835 -19.86 -47.39 66.03
CA LYS A 835 -18.89 -46.52 66.73
C LYS A 835 -19.08 -45.06 66.30
N PRO A 836 -19.01 -44.09 67.22
CA PRO A 836 -19.15 -42.68 66.89
C PRO A 836 -17.94 -42.19 66.07
N VAL A 837 -18.20 -41.44 65.00
CA VAL A 837 -17.19 -40.83 64.13
C VAL A 837 -17.06 -39.34 64.48
N ALA A 838 -15.85 -38.80 64.43
CA ALA A 838 -15.58 -37.38 64.69
C ALA A 838 -15.65 -36.52 63.41
N PRO A 839 -16.01 -35.22 63.51
CA PRO A 839 -15.93 -34.29 62.38
C PRO A 839 -14.54 -34.30 61.73
N GLY A 840 -14.49 -34.22 60.40
CA GLY A 840 -13.24 -34.27 59.62
C GLY A 840 -12.54 -35.64 59.56
N LYS A 841 -13.12 -36.71 60.13
CA LYS A 841 -12.59 -38.09 60.05
C LYS A 841 -13.39 -39.04 59.15
N LEU A 842 -14.47 -38.57 58.52
CA LEU A 842 -15.37 -39.37 57.68
C LEU A 842 -15.07 -39.17 56.19
N GLU A 843 -14.74 -40.24 55.46
CA GLU A 843 -14.46 -40.16 54.03
C GLU A 843 -15.72 -40.23 53.16
N ARG A 844 -15.70 -39.59 51.98
CA ARG A 844 -16.85 -39.57 51.05
C ARG A 844 -17.38 -40.96 50.67
N LYS A 845 -16.49 -41.97 50.56
CA LYS A 845 -16.86 -43.37 50.26
C LYS A 845 -17.61 -44.06 51.41
N GLN A 846 -17.48 -43.57 52.64
CA GLN A 846 -18.06 -44.17 53.85
C GLN A 846 -19.45 -43.63 54.18
N ILE A 847 -19.78 -42.39 53.77
CA ILE A 847 -21.04 -41.68 54.10
C ILE A 847 -22.29 -42.54 53.86
N GLY A 848 -22.33 -43.32 52.78
CA GLY A 848 -23.44 -44.23 52.47
C GLY A 848 -23.77 -45.25 53.57
N LYS A 849 -22.86 -45.48 54.54
CA LYS A 849 -23.00 -46.42 55.65
C LYS A 849 -23.24 -45.74 57.02
N THR A 850 -23.44 -44.40 57.10
CA THR A 850 -23.32 -43.52 58.34
C THR A 850 -24.55 -42.58 58.61
N LEU A 851 -24.64 -41.77 59.70
CA LEU A 851 -25.83 -40.97 60.26
C LEU A 851 -25.60 -39.44 60.61
N PHE A 852 -26.61 -38.49 60.64
CA PHE A 852 -26.39 -36.98 60.63
C PHE A 852 -27.42 -35.99 61.40
N LYS A 853 -27.20 -34.62 61.68
CA LYS A 853 -27.75 -33.40 62.56
C LYS A 853 -27.29 -31.72 62.68
N LEU A 854 -26.81 -30.67 61.80
CA LEU A 854 -27.03 -29.02 61.76
C LEU A 854 -26.07 -27.56 61.86
N GLU A 855 -25.22 -26.77 60.96
CA GLU A 855 -24.66 -25.21 61.04
C GLU A 855 -23.71 -24.34 59.89
N SER A 856 -23.19 -22.97 59.91
CA SER A 856 -22.69 -21.87 58.76
C SER A 856 -21.42 -20.70 58.71
N PRO A 857 -21.45 -19.38 58.11
CA PRO A 857 -20.64 -18.04 57.56
C PRO A 857 -19.42 -17.53 56.52
N SER A 858 -19.44 -16.47 55.54
CA SER A 858 -18.27 -15.68 54.76
C SER A 858 -18.34 -15.00 53.22
N ILE A 859 -17.30 -14.28 52.53
CA ILE A 859 -17.28 -13.40 51.19
C ILE A 859 -16.01 -13.17 50.11
N SER A 860 -15.80 -12.05 49.27
CA SER A 860 -15.02 -11.84 47.89
C SER A 860 -14.20 -10.48 47.36
N THR A 861 -13.88 -10.14 46.01
CA THR A 861 -12.86 -9.06 45.41
C THR A 861 -12.78 -8.61 43.82
N LYS A 862 -12.35 -7.35 43.30
CA LYS A 862 -11.69 -6.96 41.90
C LYS A 862 -10.85 -5.60 41.57
N GLN A 863 -11.39 -4.52 40.90
CA GLN A 863 -11.03 -3.65 39.67
C GLN A 863 -9.72 -2.84 39.29
N HIS A 864 -8.71 -2.57 40.11
CA HIS A 864 -7.72 -1.46 39.92
C HIS A 864 -6.80 -1.41 38.67
N LEU A 865 -6.60 -2.51 37.93
CA LEU A 865 -5.54 -2.61 36.91
C LEU A 865 -5.78 -1.77 35.64
N GLU A 866 -7.03 -1.46 35.30
CA GLU A 866 -7.39 -0.82 34.02
C GLU A 866 -7.11 0.70 34.01
N ILE A 867 -6.97 1.33 35.17
CA ILE A 867 -6.66 2.77 35.29
C ILE A 867 -5.19 3.05 34.96
N ARG A 868 -4.29 2.11 35.31
CA ARG A 868 -2.84 2.27 35.22
C ARG A 868 -2.27 2.17 33.80
N SER A 869 -3.07 1.77 32.81
CA SER A 869 -2.62 1.68 31.41
C SER A 869 -2.64 3.03 30.69
N VAL A 870 -3.68 3.84 30.91
CA VAL A 870 -3.85 5.15 30.23
C VAL A 870 -2.81 6.16 30.70
N VAL A 871 -2.63 6.29 32.02
CA VAL A 871 -1.69 7.25 32.64
C VAL A 871 -0.27 7.11 32.08
N LYS A 872 0.15 5.87 31.79
CA LYS A 872 1.47 5.55 31.24
C LYS A 872 1.72 6.01 29.81
N LYS A 873 0.70 6.42 29.04
CA LYS A 873 0.89 7.00 27.70
C LYS A 873 1.59 8.37 27.73
N LEU A 874 1.57 9.06 28.87
CA LEU A 874 2.26 10.33 29.10
C LEU A 874 3.31 10.24 30.22
N VAL A 875 2.98 9.63 31.37
CA VAL A 875 3.87 9.54 32.54
C VAL A 875 4.42 8.10 32.66
N PRO A 876 5.61 7.76 32.12
CA PRO A 876 5.99 6.36 31.92
C PRO A 876 6.59 5.70 33.17
N ASN A 877 7.08 6.51 34.11
CA ASN A 877 8.00 6.09 35.17
C ASN A 877 7.32 5.54 36.42
N ASP A 878 6.03 5.78 36.61
CA ASP A 878 5.33 5.49 37.86
C ASP A 878 4.18 4.49 37.73
N THR A 879 3.75 3.94 38.88
CA THR A 879 2.75 2.85 38.93
C THR A 879 1.74 2.96 40.06
N ASP A 880 1.76 4.03 40.86
CA ASP A 880 0.83 4.24 41.96
C ASP A 880 -0.46 4.95 41.50
N GLU A 881 -1.55 4.80 42.25
CA GLU A 881 -2.87 5.41 42.01
C GLU A 881 -3.07 6.67 42.89
N SER A 882 -1.98 7.35 43.25
CA SER A 882 -2.00 8.50 44.15
C SER A 882 -2.14 9.85 43.43
N GLN A 883 -2.73 10.81 44.15
CA GLN A 883 -3.08 12.14 43.63
C GLN A 883 -1.98 12.88 42.86
N PRO A 884 -0.68 12.84 43.24
CA PRO A 884 0.36 13.60 42.54
C PRO A 884 0.53 13.18 41.08
N ILE A 885 0.47 11.88 40.79
CA ILE A 885 0.63 11.33 39.43
C ILE A 885 -0.54 11.76 38.53
N MET A 886 -1.75 11.80 39.08
CA MET A 886 -2.94 12.30 38.36
C MET A 886 -2.84 13.79 38.01
N ILE A 887 -2.14 14.60 38.81
CA ILE A 887 -1.90 16.02 38.53
C ILE A 887 -0.85 16.17 37.40
N GLU A 888 0.23 15.39 37.42
CA GLU A 888 1.25 15.41 36.36
C GLU A 888 0.67 15.00 35.00
N PHE A 889 -0.13 13.93 34.96
CA PHE A 889 -0.81 13.44 33.75
C PHE A 889 -1.65 14.52 33.07
N VAL A 890 -2.45 15.27 33.84
CA VAL A 890 -3.27 16.39 33.34
C VAL A 890 -2.40 17.56 32.84
N SER A 891 -1.24 17.80 33.45
CA SER A 891 -0.31 18.86 33.02
C SER A 891 0.32 18.55 31.66
N GLN A 892 0.86 17.33 31.47
CA GLN A 892 1.51 16.96 30.21
C GLN A 892 0.52 16.94 29.03
N LEU A 893 -0.74 16.56 29.27
CA LEU A 893 -1.81 16.59 28.26
C LEU A 893 -2.06 18.01 27.70
N LYS A 894 -1.98 19.05 28.55
CA LYS A 894 -2.13 20.47 28.14
C LYS A 894 -0.90 21.04 27.43
N GLU A 895 0.29 20.45 27.59
CA GLU A 895 1.47 20.83 26.79
C GLU A 895 1.44 20.21 25.39
N LEU A 896 1.00 18.95 25.28
CA LEU A 896 0.86 18.25 24.00
C LEU A 896 -0.13 18.96 23.07
N GLN A 897 -1.29 19.37 23.60
CA GLN A 897 -2.32 20.15 22.88
C GLN A 897 -1.74 21.41 22.22
N LYS A 898 -0.89 22.16 22.94
CA LYS A 898 -0.25 23.40 22.44
C LYS A 898 0.85 23.17 21.41
N ALA A 899 1.36 21.94 21.29
CA ALA A 899 2.37 21.59 20.30
C ALA A 899 1.78 21.12 18.96
N ALA A 900 0.45 20.97 18.88
CA ALA A 900 -0.28 20.50 17.70
C ALA A 900 -0.92 21.64 16.86
N GLY A 901 -1.04 22.87 17.39
CA GLY A 901 -1.65 24.00 16.69
C GLY A 901 -1.28 25.38 17.25
N GLY A 902 -1.65 26.45 16.56
CA GLY A 902 -1.32 27.83 16.91
C GLY A 902 -1.83 28.89 15.91
N ASP A 903 -1.11 30.01 15.80
CA ASP A 903 -1.38 31.08 14.83
C ASP A 903 -1.02 30.66 13.39
N LYS A 904 -1.54 31.37 12.38
CA LYS A 904 -1.17 31.12 10.97
C LYS A 904 0.36 31.22 10.79
N PRO A 905 1.03 30.28 10.09
CA PRO A 905 0.46 29.24 9.21
C PRO A 905 0.23 27.86 9.85
N PHE A 906 0.25 27.72 11.19
CA PHE A 906 0.00 26.44 11.88
C PHE A 906 -1.49 26.05 11.88
N PRO A 907 -1.84 24.77 12.11
CA PRO A 907 -3.21 24.31 12.37
C PRO A 907 -3.88 25.01 13.57
N GLU A 908 -5.20 24.91 13.68
CA GLU A 908 -5.96 25.47 14.81
C GLU A 908 -5.94 24.54 16.05
N ILE A 909 -6.17 25.08 17.26
CA ILE A 909 -6.08 24.31 18.51
C ILE A 909 -7.44 23.67 18.84
N GLU A 910 -7.49 22.34 18.82
CA GLU A 910 -8.65 21.51 19.20
C GLU A 910 -8.99 21.70 20.70
N GLN A 911 -10.21 22.15 21.01
CA GLN A 911 -10.68 22.38 22.38
C GLN A 911 -11.46 21.18 22.93
N THR A 912 -11.18 20.76 24.17
CA THR A 912 -11.81 19.58 24.80
C THR A 912 -12.06 19.79 26.30
N ASP A 913 -13.31 19.65 26.74
CA ASP A 913 -13.72 19.83 28.15
C ASP A 913 -13.19 18.74 29.09
N LEU A 914 -12.86 17.56 28.55
CA LEU A 914 -12.43 16.35 29.29
C LEU A 914 -11.26 16.62 30.25
N ILE A 915 -10.32 17.47 29.83
CA ILE A 915 -9.11 17.76 30.61
C ILE A 915 -9.45 18.50 31.90
N ASP A 916 -10.46 19.38 31.87
CA ASP A 916 -10.92 20.14 33.03
C ASP A 916 -11.94 19.35 33.89
N ILE A 917 -12.70 18.42 33.28
CA ILE A 917 -13.53 17.46 34.03
C ILE A 917 -12.64 16.57 34.91
N ILE A 918 -11.62 15.92 34.35
CA ILE A 918 -10.74 15.01 35.10
C ILE A 918 -9.90 15.74 36.14
N GLY A 919 -9.59 17.02 35.89
CA GLY A 919 -8.95 17.92 36.85
C GLY A 919 -9.79 18.27 38.10
N SER A 920 -11.08 17.90 38.15
CA SER A 920 -12.02 18.30 39.22
C SER A 920 -12.36 17.21 40.26
N CYS A 921 -12.03 15.94 40.00
CA CYS A 921 -12.43 14.79 40.83
C CYS A 921 -11.38 14.37 41.87
N TYR A 922 -11.77 13.53 42.87
CA TYR A 922 -10.85 13.02 43.90
C TYR A 922 -11.10 11.54 44.31
N GLY A 923 -10.05 10.82 44.70
CA GLY A 923 -10.13 9.50 45.37
C GLY A 923 -10.79 8.38 44.55
N ASN A 924 -11.52 7.45 45.20
CA ASN A 924 -12.21 6.33 44.52
C ASN A 924 -13.20 6.78 43.43
N GLU A 925 -13.65 8.04 43.47
CA GLU A 925 -14.53 8.64 42.47
C GLU A 925 -13.74 9.16 41.26
N GLN A 926 -12.54 9.71 41.46
CA GLN A 926 -11.60 10.00 40.37
C GLN A 926 -11.07 8.75 39.69
N LEU A 927 -10.74 7.70 40.47
CA LEU A 927 -10.35 6.39 39.93
C LEU A 927 -11.46 5.81 39.03
N LYS A 928 -12.73 6.05 39.39
CA LYS A 928 -13.86 5.71 38.52
C LYS A 928 -13.94 6.60 37.28
N ALA A 929 -13.79 7.92 37.41
CA ALA A 929 -13.85 8.84 36.27
C ALA A 929 -12.77 8.55 35.19
N VAL A 930 -11.55 8.18 35.59
CA VAL A 930 -10.48 7.76 34.66
C VAL A 930 -10.80 6.40 34.01
N LEU A 931 -11.43 5.48 34.76
CA LEU A 931 -11.90 4.20 34.22
C LEU A 931 -13.06 4.37 33.23
N ASP A 932 -13.93 5.36 33.45
CA ASP A 932 -15.12 5.63 32.63
C ASP A 932 -14.78 6.32 31.29
N HIS A 933 -13.68 7.10 31.19
CA HIS A 933 -13.23 7.82 29.97
C HIS A 933 -11.90 7.31 29.36
N LYS A 934 -11.48 6.08 29.70
CA LYS A 934 -10.12 5.56 29.40
C LYS A 934 -9.73 5.53 27.91
N ASP A 935 -10.68 5.22 27.02
CA ASP A 935 -10.39 4.92 25.61
C ASP A 935 -10.33 6.22 24.76
N GLU A 936 -11.23 7.17 25.01
CA GLU A 936 -11.28 8.52 24.41
C GLU A 936 -9.98 9.32 24.64
N LEU A 937 -9.45 9.28 25.88
CA LEU A 937 -8.15 9.86 26.22
C LEU A 937 -6.99 9.19 25.45
N ALA A 938 -7.09 7.89 25.19
CA ALA A 938 -6.03 7.13 24.56
C ALA A 938 -5.85 7.45 23.07
N GLU A 939 -6.90 7.93 22.39
CA GLU A 939 -6.84 8.34 20.98
C GLU A 939 -6.27 9.76 20.81
N LEU A 940 -6.78 10.74 21.58
CA LEU A 940 -6.31 12.14 21.54
C LEU A 940 -4.80 12.26 21.76
N ILE A 941 -4.25 11.45 22.68
CA ILE A 941 -2.82 11.44 23.01
C ILE A 941 -1.94 11.00 21.83
N GLU A 942 -2.40 10.15 20.92
CA GLU A 942 -1.59 9.80 19.73
C GLU A 942 -1.74 10.86 18.63
N ARG A 943 -2.99 11.27 18.32
CA ARG A 943 -3.28 12.26 17.27
C ARG A 943 -2.41 13.52 17.39
N TRP A 944 -2.32 14.10 18.59
CA TRP A 944 -1.53 15.31 18.82
C TRP A 944 -0.01 15.10 18.77
N LYS A 945 0.50 13.86 18.98
CA LYS A 945 1.92 13.54 18.74
C LYS A 945 2.20 13.51 17.24
N ASP A 946 1.30 12.94 16.44
CA ASP A 946 1.46 12.82 15.00
C ASP A 946 1.40 14.20 14.31
N THR A 947 0.45 15.05 14.69
CA THR A 947 0.40 16.45 14.20
C THR A 947 1.69 17.21 14.50
N LYS A 948 2.19 17.10 15.74
CA LYS A 948 3.46 17.72 16.17
C LYS A 948 4.65 17.20 15.35
N ALA A 949 4.73 15.88 15.12
CA ALA A 949 5.80 15.26 14.36
C ALA A 949 5.81 15.68 12.88
N SER A 950 4.63 15.86 12.28
CA SER A 950 4.49 16.39 10.90
C SER A 950 4.92 17.85 10.81
N ILE A 951 4.48 18.70 11.74
CA ILE A 951 4.89 20.12 11.80
C ILE A 951 6.42 20.26 11.90
N GLN A 952 7.07 19.45 12.75
CA GLN A 952 8.52 19.50 12.94
C GLN A 952 9.32 19.15 11.67
N LYS A 953 8.76 18.36 10.74
CA LYS A 953 9.41 18.02 9.46
C LYS A 953 9.31 19.14 8.41
N VAL A 954 8.24 19.94 8.42
CA VAL A 954 7.96 20.92 7.35
C VAL A 954 8.56 22.31 7.63
N ILE A 955 8.72 22.69 8.90
CA ILE A 955 9.28 24.00 9.30
C ILE A 955 10.60 24.38 8.58
N PRO A 956 11.61 23.50 8.44
CA PRO A 956 12.87 23.86 7.77
C PRO A 956 12.66 24.24 6.30
N LEU A 957 11.80 23.52 5.59
CA LEU A 957 11.48 23.74 4.17
C LEU A 957 10.68 25.04 4.00
N TRP A 958 9.73 25.31 4.90
CA TRP A 958 8.99 26.58 4.93
C TRP A 958 9.92 27.80 5.11
N ASN A 959 10.96 27.66 5.95
CA ASN A 959 11.95 28.72 6.16
C ASN A 959 12.84 28.93 4.92
N GLN A 960 13.27 27.87 4.22
CA GLN A 960 13.99 28.00 2.94
C GLN A 960 13.12 28.70 1.88
N TYR A 961 11.87 28.27 1.72
CA TYR A 961 10.93 28.83 0.75
C TYR A 961 10.64 30.31 1.02
N SER A 962 10.32 30.65 2.27
CA SER A 962 10.08 32.03 2.69
C SER A 962 11.31 32.91 2.49
N SER A 963 12.52 32.36 2.63
CA SER A 963 13.77 33.08 2.33
C SER A 963 13.89 33.37 0.83
N LEU A 964 13.66 32.38 -0.04
CA LEU A 964 13.70 32.57 -1.50
C LEU A 964 12.67 33.59 -2.00
N ILE A 965 11.47 33.63 -1.42
CA ILE A 965 10.47 34.66 -1.74
C ILE A 965 11.01 36.07 -1.51
N THR A 966 11.82 36.32 -0.46
CA THR A 966 12.41 37.65 -0.23
C THR A 966 13.42 38.10 -1.29
N TYR A 967 13.99 37.16 -2.08
CA TYR A 967 14.91 37.46 -3.19
C TYR A 967 14.21 37.69 -4.53
N THR A 968 12.88 37.54 -4.61
CA THR A 968 12.11 37.77 -5.86
C THR A 968 11.99 39.24 -6.27
N GLU A 969 12.25 40.17 -5.34
CA GLU A 969 12.22 41.62 -5.55
C GLU A 969 10.90 42.14 -6.21
N ASN A 970 9.78 41.44 -6.01
CA ASN A 970 8.47 41.67 -6.65
C ASN A 970 8.50 41.67 -8.20
N ARG A 971 9.36 40.85 -8.81
CA ARG A 971 9.38 40.65 -10.26
C ARG A 971 8.20 39.78 -10.70
N ILE A 972 7.60 40.14 -11.84
CA ILE A 972 6.41 39.49 -12.43
C ILE A 972 6.61 37.97 -12.63
N GLU A 973 7.84 37.55 -12.92
CA GLU A 973 8.23 36.14 -13.09
C GLU A 973 8.02 35.24 -11.84
N PHE A 974 7.80 35.83 -10.66
CA PHE A 974 7.53 35.15 -9.39
C PHE A 974 6.13 35.46 -8.79
N GLU A 975 5.22 36.09 -9.53
CA GLU A 975 3.89 36.47 -9.00
C GLU A 975 3.04 35.26 -8.59
N GLU A 976 3.18 34.14 -9.32
CA GLU A 976 2.59 32.83 -8.94
C GLU A 976 3.17 32.32 -7.61
N ASP A 977 4.49 32.39 -7.41
CA ASP A 977 5.14 31.88 -6.20
C ASP A 977 4.75 32.70 -4.95
N ILE A 978 4.57 34.02 -5.09
CA ILE A 978 4.07 34.90 -4.03
C ILE A 978 2.60 34.56 -3.72
N THR A 979 1.80 34.25 -4.73
CA THR A 979 0.39 33.85 -4.57
C THR A 979 0.28 32.51 -3.83
N ALA A 980 1.11 31.53 -4.19
CA ALA A 980 1.19 30.24 -3.50
C ALA A 980 1.60 30.39 -2.02
N GLN A 981 2.54 31.28 -1.69
CA GLN A 981 2.92 31.55 -0.30
C GLN A 981 1.73 32.06 0.52
N ASN A 982 0.96 33.01 -0.03
CA ASN A 982 -0.23 33.53 0.63
C ASN A 982 -1.30 32.45 0.82
N ALA A 983 -1.55 31.60 -0.18
CA ALA A 983 -2.50 30.48 -0.07
C ALA A 983 -2.12 29.49 1.04
N ILE A 984 -0.84 29.12 1.16
CA ILE A 984 -0.34 28.23 2.22
C ILE A 984 -0.53 28.87 3.61
N VAL A 985 -0.25 30.17 3.74
CA VAL A 985 -0.44 30.90 5.02
C VAL A 985 -1.91 31.02 5.38
N GLU A 986 -2.76 31.41 4.44
CA GLU A 986 -4.18 31.64 4.70
C GLU A 986 -4.93 30.33 5.00
N GLY A 987 -4.63 29.26 4.28
CA GLY A 987 -5.20 27.92 4.46
C GLY A 987 -4.59 27.07 5.58
N ARG A 988 -3.61 27.59 6.35
CA ARG A 988 -2.89 26.86 7.41
C ARG A 988 -2.21 25.55 6.94
N LEU A 989 -1.77 25.47 5.68
CA LEU A 989 -1.40 24.21 5.01
C LEU A 989 -0.02 23.61 5.41
N LEU A 990 0.55 23.98 6.58
CA LEU A 990 1.84 23.46 7.05
C LEU A 990 1.85 21.93 7.29
N THR A 991 0.70 21.31 7.59
CA THR A 991 0.58 19.85 7.73
C THR A 991 0.49 19.15 6.37
N SER A 992 0.03 19.83 5.33
CA SER A 992 -0.05 19.35 3.95
C SER A 992 1.33 19.43 3.26
N GLY A 993 2.33 18.73 3.82
CA GLY A 993 3.75 18.97 3.56
C GLY A 993 4.22 18.94 2.10
N ASP A 994 3.50 18.27 1.20
CA ASP A 994 3.79 18.25 -0.24
C ASP A 994 3.60 19.62 -0.91
N THR A 995 2.73 20.47 -0.37
CA THR A 995 2.48 21.83 -0.90
C THR A 995 3.71 22.73 -0.75
N VAL A 996 4.26 22.80 0.47
CA VAL A 996 5.47 23.58 0.80
C VAL A 996 6.69 23.06 0.02
N LYS A 997 6.86 21.75 -0.10
CA LYS A 997 7.93 21.13 -0.89
C LYS A 997 7.85 21.53 -2.36
N THR A 998 6.66 21.45 -2.96
CA THR A 998 6.45 21.74 -4.38
C THR A 998 6.67 23.23 -4.66
N ALA A 999 6.13 24.11 -3.82
CA ALA A 999 6.39 25.54 -3.90
C ALA A 999 7.89 25.89 -3.77
N LEU A 1000 8.61 25.27 -2.84
CA LEU A 1000 10.06 25.40 -2.70
C LEU A 1000 10.82 24.93 -3.95
N LYS A 1001 10.44 23.79 -4.54
CA LYS A 1001 11.08 23.22 -5.74
C LYS A 1001 10.92 24.15 -6.95
N ASN A 1002 9.74 24.73 -7.13
CA ASN A 1002 9.42 25.59 -8.28
C ASN A 1002 10.26 26.88 -8.28
N ILE A 1003 10.26 27.62 -7.16
CA ILE A 1003 11.05 28.84 -7.03
C ILE A 1003 12.56 28.55 -7.07
N THR A 1004 13.00 27.40 -6.52
CA THR A 1004 14.39 26.93 -6.63
C THR A 1004 14.79 26.70 -8.07
N GLN A 1005 13.94 26.08 -8.89
CA GLN A 1005 14.23 25.83 -10.31
C GLN A 1005 14.31 27.14 -11.11
N LYS A 1006 13.38 28.08 -10.88
CA LYS A 1006 13.44 29.44 -11.49
C LYS A 1006 14.76 30.14 -11.16
N PHE A 1007 15.17 30.18 -9.89
CA PHE A 1007 16.46 30.77 -9.49
C PHE A 1007 17.67 30.00 -10.04
N ALA A 1008 17.62 28.67 -10.11
CA ALA A 1008 18.69 27.86 -10.66
C ALA A 1008 18.96 28.20 -12.14
N THR A 1009 17.91 28.27 -12.98
CA THR A 1009 18.06 28.63 -14.39
C THR A 1009 18.64 30.04 -14.54
N GLN A 1010 18.14 31.03 -13.79
CA GLN A 1010 18.69 32.40 -13.82
C GLN A 1010 20.16 32.44 -13.37
N LEU A 1011 20.51 31.77 -12.26
CA LEU A 1011 21.89 31.74 -11.74
C LEU A 1011 22.84 30.99 -12.68
N SER A 1012 22.39 29.92 -13.35
CA SER A 1012 23.20 29.19 -14.33
C SER A 1012 23.40 29.96 -15.63
N GLU A 1013 22.40 30.71 -16.10
CA GLU A 1013 22.60 31.66 -17.20
C GLU A 1013 23.63 32.74 -16.83
N LEU A 1014 23.53 33.31 -15.64
CA LEU A 1014 24.50 34.31 -15.14
C LEU A 1014 25.89 33.69 -14.94
N LYS A 1015 25.98 32.44 -14.50
CA LYS A 1015 27.23 31.69 -14.37
C LYS A 1015 27.88 31.46 -15.72
N ASN A 1016 27.14 31.00 -16.73
CA ASN A 1016 27.67 30.82 -18.08
C ASN A 1016 28.15 32.16 -18.66
N LYS A 1017 27.36 33.23 -18.52
CA LYS A 1017 27.76 34.60 -18.95
C LYS A 1017 28.98 35.14 -18.19
N MET A 1018 29.16 34.78 -16.91
CA MET A 1018 30.36 35.08 -16.12
C MET A 1018 31.56 34.24 -16.57
N ASP A 1019 31.34 32.96 -16.85
CA ASP A 1019 32.37 32.03 -17.31
C ASP A 1019 32.90 32.45 -18.68
N ASP A 1020 32.01 32.75 -19.64
CA ASP A 1020 32.35 33.28 -20.96
C ASP A 1020 33.10 34.60 -20.87
N ALA A 1021 32.59 35.58 -20.11
CA ALA A 1021 33.24 36.89 -19.95
C ALA A 1021 34.63 36.77 -19.29
N TRP A 1022 34.79 35.89 -18.30
CA TRP A 1022 36.07 35.65 -17.63
C TRP A 1022 37.06 34.92 -18.53
N ASN A 1023 36.62 33.87 -19.24
CA ASN A 1023 37.45 33.12 -20.18
C ASN A 1023 37.91 34.01 -21.35
N GLU A 1024 37.04 34.90 -21.85
CA GLU A 1024 37.41 35.92 -22.83
C GLU A 1024 38.42 36.92 -22.27
N GLY A 1025 38.23 37.35 -21.01
CA GLY A 1025 39.18 38.21 -20.31
C GLY A 1025 40.57 37.58 -20.18
N GLU A 1026 40.66 36.33 -19.72
CA GLU A 1026 41.89 35.55 -19.66
C GLU A 1026 42.51 35.36 -21.05
N ARG A 1027 41.70 35.11 -22.08
CA ARG A 1027 42.16 34.99 -23.48
C ARG A 1027 42.81 36.29 -23.97
N ILE A 1028 42.16 37.43 -23.73
CA ILE A 1028 42.68 38.75 -24.13
C ILE A 1028 44.01 39.03 -23.42
N LEU A 1029 44.09 38.81 -22.09
CA LEU A 1029 45.32 38.97 -21.31
C LEU A 1029 46.44 38.06 -21.84
N ALA A 1030 46.13 36.79 -22.15
CA ALA A 1030 47.09 35.84 -22.70
C ALA A 1030 47.55 36.18 -24.13
N THR A 1031 46.79 36.97 -24.90
CA THR A 1031 47.20 37.46 -26.24
C THR A 1031 47.98 38.77 -26.23
N ASP A 1032 47.98 39.53 -25.14
CA ASP A 1032 48.61 40.86 -25.11
C ASP A 1032 50.14 40.80 -24.89
N THR A 1033 50.89 41.56 -25.68
CA THR A 1033 52.36 41.57 -25.62
C THR A 1033 52.94 42.28 -24.40
N ASN A 1034 52.26 43.27 -23.83
CA ASN A 1034 52.76 43.98 -22.64
C ASN A 1034 52.47 43.16 -21.39
N TRP A 1035 51.27 42.58 -21.29
CA TRP A 1035 50.89 41.68 -20.19
C TRP A 1035 51.84 40.49 -20.06
N ASN A 1036 52.15 39.81 -21.18
CA ASN A 1036 53.08 38.67 -21.19
C ASN A 1036 54.56 39.03 -20.92
N ASN A 1037 54.93 40.32 -20.93
CA ASN A 1037 56.28 40.79 -20.62
C ASN A 1037 56.47 41.18 -19.14
N LEU A 1038 55.40 41.34 -18.36
CA LEU A 1038 55.46 41.58 -16.92
C LEU A 1038 55.97 40.36 -16.16
N GLU A 1039 56.65 40.58 -15.03
CA GLU A 1039 57.00 39.49 -14.12
C GLU A 1039 55.75 38.89 -13.46
N VAL A 1040 55.82 37.61 -13.07
CA VAL A 1040 54.66 36.87 -12.53
C VAL A 1040 54.11 37.50 -11.23
N GLU A 1041 54.98 38.14 -10.44
CA GLU A 1041 54.58 38.89 -9.24
C GLU A 1041 53.80 40.17 -9.59
N GLU A 1042 54.17 40.87 -10.67
CA GLU A 1042 53.52 42.10 -11.14
C GLU A 1042 52.15 41.82 -11.79
N GLN A 1043 52.04 40.73 -12.55
CA GLN A 1043 50.76 40.23 -13.05
C GLN A 1043 49.78 39.92 -11.89
N ALA A 1044 50.28 39.34 -10.80
CA ALA A 1044 49.48 39.06 -9.61
C ALA A 1044 49.09 40.33 -8.84
N GLU A 1045 49.96 41.33 -8.73
CA GLU A 1045 49.60 42.63 -8.14
C GLU A 1045 48.50 43.34 -8.94
N LEU A 1046 48.58 43.36 -10.27
CA LEU A 1046 47.55 43.97 -11.14
C LEU A 1046 46.20 43.21 -11.08
N ARG A 1047 46.22 41.87 -11.08
CA ARG A 1047 45.00 41.07 -10.89
C ARG A 1047 44.35 41.37 -9.54
N ASN A 1048 45.12 41.45 -8.47
CA ASN A 1048 44.62 41.72 -7.13
C ASN A 1048 44.06 43.16 -7.02
N GLN A 1049 44.77 44.15 -7.55
CA GLN A 1049 44.36 45.56 -7.62
C GLN A 1049 42.98 45.74 -8.28
N TYR A 1050 42.69 45.01 -9.35
CA TYR A 1050 41.40 45.07 -10.06
C TYR A 1050 40.39 43.99 -9.63
N HIS A 1051 40.73 43.20 -8.61
CA HIS A 1051 39.94 42.08 -8.10
C HIS A 1051 39.56 41.11 -9.22
N PHE A 1052 40.56 40.65 -9.98
CA PHE A 1052 40.47 39.67 -11.07
C PHE A 1052 41.13 38.31 -10.72
N ASP A 1053 41.28 38.02 -9.42
CA ASP A 1053 41.58 36.67 -8.92
C ASP A 1053 40.34 35.98 -8.31
N ASN A 1054 39.44 36.77 -7.71
CA ASN A 1054 38.25 36.28 -7.02
C ASN A 1054 37.02 36.33 -7.94
N LYS A 1055 36.87 35.29 -8.76
CA LYS A 1055 35.65 35.03 -9.54
C LYS A 1055 34.47 34.69 -8.61
N PRO A 1056 33.28 35.29 -8.76
CA PRO A 1056 32.13 34.98 -7.90
C PRO A 1056 31.73 33.50 -7.95
N GLU A 1057 31.65 32.86 -6.78
CA GLU A 1057 31.28 31.45 -6.64
C GLU A 1057 29.75 31.30 -6.72
N ILE A 1058 29.27 30.76 -7.85
CA ILE A 1058 27.84 30.49 -8.09
C ILE A 1058 27.60 28.99 -8.01
N ASP A 1059 26.95 28.53 -6.94
CA ASP A 1059 26.55 27.14 -6.73
C ASP A 1059 25.03 26.99 -6.83
N VAL A 1060 24.59 26.17 -7.79
CA VAL A 1060 23.19 25.89 -8.14
C VAL A 1060 22.80 24.43 -7.84
N SER A 1061 23.66 23.69 -7.16
CA SER A 1061 23.53 22.23 -7.01
C SER A 1061 22.37 21.77 -6.12
N SER A 1062 21.84 22.65 -5.25
CA SER A 1062 20.65 22.41 -4.40
C SER A 1062 19.95 23.73 -4.01
N SER A 1063 18.73 23.66 -3.45
CA SER A 1063 18.01 24.82 -2.88
C SER A 1063 18.83 25.57 -1.84
N GLU A 1064 19.51 24.84 -0.96
CA GLU A 1064 20.36 25.38 0.10
C GLU A 1064 21.56 26.15 -0.47
N ARG A 1065 22.19 25.61 -1.52
CA ARG A 1065 23.28 26.29 -2.23
C ARG A 1065 22.85 27.53 -3.01
N ILE A 1066 21.62 27.52 -3.53
CA ILE A 1066 21.01 28.69 -4.17
C ILE A 1066 20.72 29.78 -3.12
N VAL A 1067 20.20 29.41 -1.94
CA VAL A 1067 20.03 30.34 -0.80
C VAL A 1067 21.39 30.86 -0.31
N GLU A 1068 22.42 30.03 -0.16
CA GLU A 1068 23.78 30.49 0.18
C GLU A 1068 24.38 31.43 -0.87
N THR A 1069 24.19 31.13 -2.16
CA THR A 1069 24.66 31.97 -3.27
C THR A 1069 23.95 33.32 -3.27
N LEU A 1070 22.62 33.36 -3.11
CA LEU A 1070 21.84 34.60 -3.04
C LEU A 1070 22.12 35.42 -1.76
N ASN A 1071 22.48 34.77 -0.65
CA ASN A 1071 23.00 35.41 0.56
C ASN A 1071 24.35 36.11 0.32
N LYS A 1072 25.27 35.49 -0.43
CA LYS A 1072 26.58 36.08 -0.80
C LYS A 1072 26.45 37.16 -1.88
N HIS A 1073 25.66 36.90 -2.92
CA HIS A 1073 25.61 37.65 -4.17
C HIS A 1073 24.17 37.72 -4.70
N ARG A 1074 23.56 38.91 -4.64
CA ARG A 1074 22.28 39.16 -5.33
C ARG A 1074 22.45 39.08 -6.85
N LEU A 1075 21.38 38.71 -7.56
CA LEU A 1075 21.35 38.62 -9.02
C LEU A 1075 21.89 39.89 -9.73
N SER A 1076 21.54 41.08 -9.24
CA SER A 1076 22.05 42.36 -9.73
C SER A 1076 23.57 42.49 -9.56
N ALA A 1077 24.12 42.18 -8.39
CA ALA A 1077 25.56 42.24 -8.13
C ALA A 1077 26.36 41.24 -9.00
N ILE A 1078 25.75 40.12 -9.39
CA ILE A 1078 26.34 39.18 -10.36
C ILE A 1078 26.33 39.82 -11.76
N GLN A 1079 25.20 40.36 -12.21
CA GLN A 1079 25.07 41.09 -13.49
C GLN A 1079 26.09 42.23 -13.61
N ASP A 1080 26.21 43.06 -12.57
CA ASP A 1080 27.18 44.16 -12.47
C ASP A 1080 28.61 43.63 -12.60
N SER A 1081 28.92 42.52 -11.91
CA SER A 1081 30.23 41.88 -11.96
C SER A 1081 30.59 41.34 -13.36
N ILE A 1082 29.62 40.78 -14.10
CA ILE A 1082 29.82 40.35 -15.50
C ILE A 1082 30.19 41.56 -16.37
N THR A 1083 29.40 42.64 -16.30
CA THR A 1083 29.66 43.85 -17.10
C THR A 1083 30.97 44.57 -16.72
N ALA A 1084 31.44 44.39 -15.48
CA ALA A 1084 32.72 44.93 -15.03
C ALA A 1084 33.95 44.18 -15.60
N VAL A 1085 33.84 42.91 -16.00
CA VAL A 1085 35.00 42.09 -16.44
C VAL A 1085 35.76 42.72 -17.61
N PRO A 1086 35.14 43.09 -18.76
CA PRO A 1086 35.86 43.76 -19.85
C PRO A 1086 36.53 45.07 -19.43
N THR A 1087 35.93 45.80 -18.50
CA THR A 1087 36.47 47.07 -17.98
C THR A 1087 37.67 46.83 -17.03
N LYS A 1088 37.66 45.75 -16.24
CA LYS A 1088 38.82 45.32 -15.43
C LYS A 1088 39.99 44.93 -16.34
N VAL A 1089 39.74 44.06 -17.33
CA VAL A 1089 40.75 43.60 -18.29
C VAL A 1089 41.37 44.78 -19.05
N SER A 1090 40.53 45.67 -19.59
CA SER A 1090 40.99 46.88 -20.28
C SER A 1090 41.85 47.81 -19.39
N LYS A 1091 41.61 47.88 -18.07
CA LYS A 1091 42.46 48.64 -17.14
C LYS A 1091 43.76 47.92 -16.78
N MET A 1092 43.73 46.61 -16.59
CA MET A 1092 44.94 45.80 -16.36
C MET A 1092 45.92 45.90 -17.55
N LEU A 1093 45.41 45.83 -18.78
CA LEU A 1093 46.20 46.04 -20.00
C LEU A 1093 46.76 47.46 -20.10
N MET A 1094 45.96 48.47 -19.71
CA MET A 1094 46.41 49.88 -19.71
C MET A 1094 47.57 50.12 -18.74
N ASP A 1095 47.51 49.56 -17.53
CA ASP A 1095 48.57 49.74 -16.54
C ASP A 1095 49.80 48.86 -16.86
N ALA A 1096 49.61 47.69 -17.47
CA ALA A 1096 50.70 46.91 -18.06
C ALA A 1096 51.42 47.67 -19.20
N ALA A 1097 50.68 48.36 -20.07
CA ALA A 1097 51.27 49.20 -21.12
C ALA A 1097 52.04 50.39 -20.54
N LYS A 1098 51.49 51.10 -19.53
CA LYS A 1098 52.19 52.19 -18.84
C LYS A 1098 53.46 51.76 -18.12
N HIS A 1099 53.54 50.51 -17.66
CA HIS A 1099 54.75 49.99 -17.01
C HIS A 1099 55.96 50.08 -17.96
N PHE A 1100 55.77 49.72 -19.24
CA PHE A 1100 56.83 49.78 -20.25
C PHE A 1100 56.91 51.14 -20.96
N GLU A 1101 55.78 51.80 -21.22
CA GLU A 1101 55.70 53.08 -21.93
C GLU A 1101 54.87 54.12 -21.12
N PRO A 1102 55.49 54.85 -20.17
CA PRO A 1102 54.80 55.76 -19.25
C PRO A 1102 54.06 56.95 -19.89
N GLU A 1103 54.34 57.25 -21.16
CA GLU A 1103 53.68 58.32 -21.93
C GLU A 1103 52.45 57.84 -22.72
N THR A 1104 51.97 56.61 -22.51
CA THR A 1104 50.80 56.08 -23.25
C THR A 1104 49.50 56.85 -22.95
N VAL A 1105 48.83 57.36 -23.99
CA VAL A 1105 47.61 58.17 -23.89
C VAL A 1105 46.38 57.42 -24.44
N GLU A 1106 45.23 57.55 -23.77
CA GLU A 1106 43.94 57.05 -24.28
C GLU A 1106 43.35 57.97 -25.34
N VAL A 1107 42.88 57.39 -26.45
CA VAL A 1107 41.99 58.08 -27.39
C VAL A 1107 40.63 57.39 -27.39
N PHE A 1108 39.65 58.08 -26.81
CA PHE A 1108 38.24 57.68 -26.85
C PHE A 1108 37.66 57.93 -28.23
N MET A 1109 37.25 56.86 -28.90
CA MET A 1109 36.50 56.89 -30.15
C MET A 1109 35.04 57.25 -29.85
N THR A 1110 34.45 58.13 -30.65
CA THR A 1110 33.06 58.56 -30.49
C THR A 1110 32.10 57.51 -31.04
N SER A 1111 31.36 56.81 -30.19
CA SER A 1111 30.35 55.86 -30.63
C SER A 1111 29.17 56.59 -31.30
N SER A 1112 28.80 56.11 -32.48
CA SER A 1112 27.84 56.75 -33.40
C SER A 1112 26.87 55.70 -33.94
N VAL A 1113 25.62 56.09 -34.21
CA VAL A 1113 24.69 55.24 -34.98
C VAL A 1113 24.93 55.53 -36.46
N LEU A 1114 25.47 54.54 -37.16
CA LEU A 1114 25.85 54.64 -38.57
C LEU A 1114 24.81 53.88 -39.42
N ALA A 1115 24.19 54.56 -40.39
CA ALA A 1115 23.09 54.01 -41.19
C ALA A 1115 23.42 53.85 -42.68
N THR A 1116 24.54 54.43 -43.14
CA THR A 1116 25.00 54.44 -44.52
C THR A 1116 26.50 54.18 -44.64
N GLU A 1117 26.95 53.75 -45.82
CA GLU A 1117 28.37 53.48 -46.10
C GLU A 1117 29.23 54.76 -46.03
N ASP A 1118 28.68 55.91 -46.41
CA ASP A 1118 29.38 57.21 -46.32
C ASP A 1118 29.62 57.61 -44.85
N GLU A 1119 28.62 57.47 -43.96
CA GLU A 1119 28.76 57.72 -42.51
C GLU A 1119 29.80 56.80 -41.87
N VAL A 1120 29.91 55.54 -42.31
CA VAL A 1120 30.95 54.61 -41.84
C VAL A 1120 32.34 55.09 -42.26
N ASN A 1121 32.51 55.57 -43.50
CA ASN A 1121 33.80 56.08 -43.97
C ASN A 1121 34.19 57.39 -43.26
N GLU A 1122 33.26 58.33 -43.08
CA GLU A 1122 33.51 59.56 -42.30
C GLU A 1122 33.92 59.25 -40.84
N TRP A 1123 33.27 58.27 -40.20
CA TRP A 1123 33.61 57.82 -38.85
C TRP A 1123 35.00 57.18 -38.76
N VAL A 1124 35.35 56.31 -39.72
CA VAL A 1124 36.67 55.68 -39.78
C VAL A 1124 37.78 56.71 -40.01
N ASP A 1125 37.54 57.74 -40.82
CA ASP A 1125 38.53 58.78 -41.11
C ASP A 1125 38.71 59.75 -39.92
N ASP A 1126 37.64 60.15 -39.22
CA ASP A 1126 37.70 60.93 -37.97
C ASP A 1126 38.46 60.17 -36.85
N VAL A 1127 38.20 58.86 -36.69
CA VAL A 1127 38.95 58.01 -35.76
C VAL A 1127 40.43 57.93 -36.16
N ARG A 1128 40.74 57.78 -37.45
CA ARG A 1128 42.12 57.72 -37.95
C ARG A 1128 42.88 59.01 -37.67
N ASP A 1129 42.30 60.16 -37.97
CA ASP A 1129 42.94 61.46 -37.77
C ASP A 1129 43.14 61.78 -36.27
N LYS A 1130 42.19 61.42 -35.40
CA LYS A 1130 42.35 61.49 -33.94
C LYS A 1130 43.57 60.68 -33.47
N LEU A 1131 43.68 59.42 -33.87
CA LEU A 1131 44.79 58.54 -33.49
C LEU A 1131 46.14 59.05 -34.03
N LEU A 1132 46.20 59.42 -35.32
CA LEU A 1132 47.42 59.96 -35.94
C LEU A 1132 47.87 61.28 -35.29
N SER A 1133 46.94 62.13 -34.84
CA SER A 1133 47.27 63.38 -34.16
C SER A 1133 48.04 63.18 -32.85
N GLN A 1134 47.67 62.14 -32.08
CA GLN A 1134 48.30 61.85 -30.79
C GLN A 1134 49.66 61.15 -30.96
N ILE A 1135 49.79 60.25 -31.95
CA ILE A 1135 51.09 59.69 -32.37
C ILE A 1135 52.04 60.82 -32.83
N ALA A 1136 51.53 61.82 -33.56
CA ALA A 1136 52.33 62.95 -34.02
C ALA A 1136 52.81 63.90 -32.91
N SER A 1137 52.17 63.91 -31.72
CA SER A 1137 52.69 64.57 -30.52
C SER A 1137 53.81 63.80 -29.81
N GLY A 1138 54.11 62.56 -30.23
CA GLY A 1138 55.20 61.74 -29.69
C GLY A 1138 54.79 60.70 -28.65
N HIS A 1139 53.50 60.58 -28.36
CA HIS A 1139 52.98 59.66 -27.36
C HIS A 1139 52.45 58.36 -28.01
N PRO A 1140 52.72 57.17 -27.42
CA PRO A 1140 52.02 55.93 -27.76
C PRO A 1140 50.51 56.07 -27.48
N VAL A 1141 49.68 55.44 -28.32
CA VAL A 1141 48.23 55.65 -28.30
C VAL A 1141 47.48 54.33 -28.17
N MET A 1142 46.61 54.23 -27.17
CA MET A 1142 45.68 53.12 -27.01
C MET A 1142 44.29 53.56 -27.48
N PRO A 1143 43.76 53.03 -28.61
CA PRO A 1143 42.39 53.30 -29.03
C PRO A 1143 41.40 52.65 -28.06
N ARG A 1144 40.37 53.39 -27.63
CA ARG A 1144 39.30 52.89 -26.76
C ARG A 1144 37.93 53.23 -27.34
N MET A 1145 37.02 52.27 -27.35
CA MET A 1145 35.64 52.41 -27.86
C MET A 1145 34.64 52.54 -26.69
#